data_AF-A0A918H6U1-F1
#
_entry.id   AF-A0A918H6U1-F1
#
_cell.length_a   1.000
_cell.length_b   1.000
_cell.length_c   1.000
_cell.angle_alpha   90.00
_cell.angle_beta   90.00
_cell.angle_gamma   90.00
#
_symmetry.space_group_name_H-M   'P 1'
#
loop_
_entity.id
_entity.type
_entity.pdbx_description
1 polymer ?
#
loop_
_entity_poly.entity_id
_entity_poly.type
_entity_poly.pdbx_seq_one_letter_code
_entity_poly.pdbx_strand_id
1 'polypeptide(L)'
;MTLTDTESVAAVTPVDELMTAVREGHHETLPGLLKALDAAGRKAALARLKKLRAEMRGWEWDRWQERTRLQRGLLVAGAGCHTGAAAAAAWIGARDLRRWDTLPTDLLTEVLADRDPVWLGDVAHRLAGRTSTAAQDYAFIRRLVEFSGCAVPTTDGYVHGWAGAIRGTGLLKCLRADAHTPVLVPRLFETAELADQLAWSATPDQADGWPAVLAALCEEGLVERSLLVDAVVSRLLRGGKPGDLKFFLVVLRRLALTAAEERDRTADWIGMAADGPSTVAGHAQAVLARLAESGELPARALADMSASVLFRTEKKLVRAQLVLLGKVLRRDRASAAELLPVIAEAFGHEDTVVQERALKLVGTVLPAVGDELRAELAGAAALLSPVHREAAVAVFGAGTADARDDGPYEELLPPVPERTRLAPPAATRAELLEAVVVSLRSRQDDASDVTHVERTLDDLVRHAHQDREGLVRELRPLAENEWWYPYRDHHVDNLPPVATVVAALVGTIRRKALEKELSPQRMPAPDCVHTALALIPTARAREAALLAVTTPPPFLLATPTWHTGALDAQELVDRLTVYRDLGLEPAPADFAQALLRVRRGQPEAAAAAGLLGTPAGERLASWLAAEEPAPPALRRVDEPVERTSPRWTWHYPSVPRIVMETRKRLVLQRDFPLPFHVLGRPHSTSAYCSHWWTGDGQWTAILPHDRESVAVWLLNAVTACADLDDRGGTRSLPLLVESDGEAGPALHLALATALGARHAEDRLVAVDALLVLAARGELDTARLGGDLAELVGLGTVKVNRLVDSVRTAAATGAYATMWSVLAAALPGILAGDPAPRGLGEVLAVAADCAERCGAGGAIPGLDGPAGRSGGSQLVVQAKRLRTALARDAEQPVSEPSQISH
;
A
#
# COMPACT_ATOMS: atom_id res chain seq x y z
N MET A 1 69.06 -51.09 17.17
CA MET A 1 67.67 -51.34 17.57
C MET A 1 67.04 -49.98 17.82
N THR A 2 66.17 -49.54 16.91
CA THR A 2 65.19 -48.42 16.95
C THR A 2 64.78 -48.20 15.49
N LEU A 3 63.62 -48.71 15.07
CA LEU A 3 62.30 -48.07 15.09
C LEU A 3 62.25 -46.83 14.18
N THR A 4 61.64 -47.03 13.01
CA THR A 4 61.04 -45.98 12.16
C THR A 4 59.57 -46.36 12.00
N ASP A 5 58.71 -45.47 12.47
CA ASP A 5 57.26 -45.46 12.30
C ASP A 5 56.90 -45.32 10.81
N THR A 6 55.97 -46.15 10.35
CA THR A 6 55.20 -45.94 9.14
C THR A 6 53.75 -45.70 9.57
N GLU A 7 53.31 -44.44 9.46
CA GLU A 7 51.92 -44.04 9.64
C GLU A 7 51.03 -44.73 8.57
N SER A 8 50.00 -45.39 9.06
CA SER A 8 48.92 -46.00 8.30
C SER A 8 47.93 -44.91 7.83
N VAL A 9 47.88 -44.63 6.53
CA VAL A 9 46.85 -43.79 5.91
C VAL A 9 45.54 -44.60 5.88
N ALA A 10 44.54 -44.20 6.67
CA ALA A 10 43.23 -44.83 6.68
C ALA A 10 42.54 -44.73 5.31
N ALA A 11 42.07 -45.85 4.77
CA ALA A 11 41.34 -45.89 3.50
C ALA A 11 40.02 -45.08 3.60
N VAL A 12 39.86 -44.08 2.73
CA VAL A 12 38.66 -43.24 2.66
C VAL A 12 37.48 -44.11 2.21
N THR A 13 36.40 -44.16 3.01
CA THR A 13 35.20 -44.93 2.63
C THR A 13 34.30 -44.14 1.69
N PRO A 14 33.47 -44.78 0.84
CA PRO A 14 32.50 -44.07 -0.01
C PRO A 14 31.52 -43.16 0.77
N VAL A 15 31.23 -43.49 2.03
CA VAL A 15 30.43 -42.64 2.92
C VAL A 15 31.22 -41.40 3.39
N ASP A 16 32.55 -41.51 3.55
CA ASP A 16 33.41 -40.37 3.86
C ASP A 16 33.50 -39.41 2.68
N GLU A 17 33.63 -39.92 1.45
CA GLU A 17 33.62 -39.10 0.23
C GLU A 17 32.31 -38.32 0.09
N LEU A 18 31.17 -38.98 0.33
CA LEU A 18 29.85 -38.31 0.34
C LEU A 18 29.78 -37.20 1.39
N MET A 19 30.27 -37.45 2.61
CA MET A 19 30.24 -36.46 3.70
C MET A 19 31.19 -35.28 3.45
N THR A 20 32.34 -35.52 2.81
CA THR A 20 33.25 -34.46 2.37
C THR A 20 32.60 -33.61 1.30
N ALA A 21 32.01 -34.22 0.27
CA ALA A 21 31.28 -33.50 -0.78
C ALA A 21 30.14 -32.62 -0.23
N VAL A 22 29.39 -33.12 0.78
CA VAL A 22 28.34 -32.34 1.44
C VAL A 22 28.90 -31.16 2.24
N ARG A 23 30.02 -31.32 2.95
CA ARG A 23 30.64 -30.24 3.75
C ARG A 23 31.31 -29.18 2.89
N GLU A 24 31.91 -29.58 1.78
CA GLU A 24 32.58 -28.68 0.83
C GLU A 24 31.59 -28.00 -0.12
N GLY A 25 30.33 -28.47 -0.18
CA GLY A 25 29.29 -27.91 -1.05
C GLY A 25 29.37 -28.40 -2.50
N HIS A 26 30.09 -29.49 -2.77
CA HIS A 26 30.23 -30.14 -4.09
C HIS A 26 28.97 -30.95 -4.45
N HIS A 27 27.82 -30.29 -4.60
CA HIS A 27 26.51 -30.94 -4.73
C HIS A 27 26.31 -31.67 -6.07
N GLU A 28 27.02 -31.30 -7.13
CA GLU A 28 26.93 -31.92 -8.46
C GLU A 28 27.50 -33.35 -8.51
N THR A 29 28.39 -33.73 -7.58
CA THR A 29 28.98 -35.09 -7.53
C THR A 29 28.14 -36.08 -6.71
N LEU A 30 27.14 -35.59 -5.97
CA LEU A 30 26.34 -36.39 -5.04
C LEU A 30 25.52 -37.51 -5.70
N PRO A 31 24.90 -37.35 -6.88
CA PRO A 31 24.17 -38.44 -7.52
C PRO A 31 25.03 -39.68 -7.78
N GLY A 32 26.23 -39.49 -8.33
CA GLY A 32 27.20 -40.57 -8.58
C GLY A 32 27.66 -41.26 -7.30
N LEU A 33 27.98 -40.47 -6.26
CA LEU A 33 28.40 -41.01 -4.96
C LEU A 33 27.27 -41.80 -4.28
N LEU A 34 26.02 -41.34 -4.37
CA LEU A 34 24.86 -42.04 -3.80
C LEU A 34 24.52 -43.33 -4.56
N LYS A 35 24.73 -43.37 -5.88
CA LYS A 35 24.52 -44.56 -6.71
C LYS A 35 25.49 -45.69 -6.36
N ALA A 36 26.72 -45.36 -5.97
CA ALA A 36 27.73 -46.32 -5.53
C ALA A 36 27.46 -46.90 -4.12
N LEU A 37 26.56 -46.32 -3.34
CA LEU A 37 26.23 -46.80 -1.98
C LEU A 37 25.12 -47.85 -1.98
N ASP A 38 25.38 -48.97 -1.31
CA ASP A 38 24.37 -49.99 -0.99
C ASP A 38 23.43 -49.54 0.15
N ALA A 39 22.46 -50.39 0.51
CA ALA A 39 21.48 -50.07 1.55
C ALA A 39 22.12 -49.82 2.93
N ALA A 40 23.18 -50.54 3.26
CA ALA A 40 23.92 -50.36 4.50
C ALA A 40 24.68 -49.02 4.51
N GLY A 41 25.35 -48.69 3.40
CA GLY A 41 26.05 -47.43 3.17
C GLY A 41 25.13 -46.22 3.23
N ARG A 42 23.94 -46.29 2.59
CA ARG A 42 22.93 -45.21 2.68
C ARG A 42 22.38 -45.03 4.10
N LYS A 43 22.20 -46.11 4.85
CA LYS A 43 21.80 -46.04 6.27
C LYS A 43 22.89 -45.39 7.13
N ALA A 44 24.16 -45.75 6.92
CA ALA A 44 25.30 -45.15 7.61
C ALA A 44 25.46 -43.66 7.26
N ALA A 45 25.36 -43.31 5.98
CA ALA A 45 25.35 -41.92 5.50
C ALA A 45 24.20 -41.11 6.13
N LEU A 46 22.98 -41.64 6.15
CA LEU A 46 21.83 -40.95 6.72
C LEU A 46 22.02 -40.61 8.21
N ALA A 47 22.61 -41.52 8.99
CA ALA A 47 22.90 -41.26 10.40
C ALA A 47 23.86 -40.08 10.57
N ARG A 48 24.89 -40.00 9.73
CA ARG A 48 25.87 -38.90 9.71
C ARG A 48 25.27 -37.59 9.22
N LEU A 49 24.42 -37.64 8.19
CA LEU A 49 23.70 -36.47 7.67
C LEU A 49 22.69 -35.92 8.68
N LYS A 50 21.96 -36.78 9.41
CA LYS A 50 21.08 -36.37 10.51
C LYS A 50 21.86 -35.71 11.64
N LYS A 51 23.02 -36.26 11.99
CA LYS A 51 23.93 -35.66 12.98
C LYS A 51 24.40 -34.29 12.51
N LEU A 52 24.87 -34.18 11.26
CA LEU A 52 25.30 -32.92 10.65
C LEU A 52 24.17 -31.88 10.61
N ARG A 53 22.93 -32.30 10.31
CA ARG A 53 21.75 -31.43 10.35
C ARG A 53 21.41 -30.98 11.77
N ALA A 54 21.50 -31.86 12.77
CA ALA A 54 21.25 -31.52 14.16
C ALA A 54 22.32 -30.58 14.71
N GLU A 55 23.59 -30.83 14.38
CA GLU A 55 24.70 -29.91 14.60
C GLU A 55 24.36 -28.56 13.96
N MET A 56 24.04 -28.52 12.67
CA MET A 56 23.68 -27.30 11.92
C MET A 56 22.51 -26.51 12.54
N ARG A 57 21.54 -27.18 13.19
CA ARG A 57 20.44 -26.51 13.90
C ARG A 57 20.84 -25.92 15.23
N GLY A 58 21.78 -26.56 15.92
CA GLY A 58 22.37 -26.06 17.17
C GLY A 58 23.51 -25.08 16.92
N TRP A 59 23.86 -24.82 15.67
CA TRP A 59 24.81 -23.76 15.36
C TRP A 59 24.17 -22.42 15.64
N GLU A 60 24.94 -21.59 16.33
CA GLU A 60 24.59 -20.21 16.50
C GLU A 60 24.57 -19.51 15.14
N TRP A 61 23.94 -18.35 15.14
CA TRP A 61 23.66 -17.59 13.93
C TRP A 61 24.98 -17.19 13.18
N ASP A 62 26.10 -17.15 13.91
CA ASP A 62 27.47 -16.90 13.44
C ASP A 62 27.99 -17.90 12.39
N ARG A 63 27.52 -19.15 12.33
CA ARG A 63 27.95 -20.17 11.34
C ARG A 63 27.08 -20.23 10.07
N TRP A 64 26.37 -19.15 9.73
CA TRP A 64 25.48 -19.15 8.56
C TRP A 64 26.19 -19.43 7.22
N GLN A 65 27.48 -19.10 7.08
CA GLN A 65 28.26 -19.37 5.87
C GLN A 65 28.48 -20.87 5.63
N GLU A 66 28.95 -21.58 6.65
CA GLU A 66 29.10 -23.04 6.60
C GLU A 66 27.75 -23.70 6.37
N ARG A 67 26.72 -23.21 7.06
CA ARG A 67 25.34 -23.66 6.88
C ARG A 67 24.87 -23.48 5.44
N THR A 68 25.15 -22.35 4.80
CA THR A 68 24.75 -22.09 3.40
C THR A 68 25.46 -23.02 2.42
N ARG A 69 26.76 -23.26 2.59
CA ARG A 69 27.55 -24.16 1.73
C ARG A 69 27.03 -25.60 1.76
N LEU A 70 26.71 -26.10 2.95
CA LEU A 70 26.29 -27.50 3.12
C LEU A 70 24.79 -27.73 2.91
N GLN A 71 23.94 -26.71 2.99
CA GLN A 71 22.47 -26.85 2.92
C GLN A 71 21.99 -27.59 1.66
N ARG A 72 22.46 -27.19 0.47
CA ARG A 72 22.08 -27.81 -0.80
C ARG A 72 22.56 -29.26 -0.89
N GLY A 73 23.79 -29.53 -0.46
CA GLY A 73 24.34 -30.89 -0.43
C GLY A 73 23.64 -31.79 0.59
N LEU A 74 23.32 -31.25 1.76
CA LEU A 74 22.60 -31.92 2.84
C LEU A 74 21.16 -32.25 2.44
N LEU A 75 20.50 -31.36 1.69
CA LEU A 75 19.18 -31.59 1.09
C LEU A 75 19.21 -32.79 0.13
N VAL A 76 20.09 -32.76 -0.87
CA VAL A 76 20.19 -33.80 -1.92
C VAL A 76 20.64 -35.14 -1.35
N ALA A 77 21.72 -35.15 -0.56
CA ALA A 77 22.25 -36.37 0.04
C ALA A 77 21.26 -37.02 1.02
N GLY A 78 20.59 -36.20 1.84
CA GLY A 78 19.58 -36.73 2.77
C GLY A 78 18.35 -37.29 2.05
N ALA A 79 17.88 -36.61 0.99
CA ALA A 79 16.79 -37.13 0.15
C ALA A 79 17.14 -38.51 -0.44
N GLY A 80 18.37 -38.68 -0.95
CA GLY A 80 18.85 -39.94 -1.51
C GLY A 80 19.07 -41.08 -0.52
N CYS A 81 19.26 -40.79 0.77
CA CYS A 81 19.52 -41.79 1.80
C CYS A 81 18.27 -42.21 2.59
N HIS A 82 17.20 -41.41 2.60
CA HIS A 82 15.96 -41.78 3.27
C HIS A 82 15.25 -42.96 2.57
N THR A 83 14.80 -43.95 3.35
CA THR A 83 14.08 -45.13 2.85
C THR A 83 12.57 -45.05 3.05
N GLY A 84 12.07 -44.23 3.98
CA GLY A 84 10.64 -44.01 4.18
C GLY A 84 10.16 -42.72 3.50
N ALA A 85 9.06 -42.78 2.76
CA ALA A 85 8.54 -41.67 1.97
C ALA A 85 8.15 -40.46 2.85
N ALA A 86 7.52 -40.71 4.01
CA ALA A 86 7.22 -39.67 5.00
C ALA A 86 8.48 -38.91 5.46
N ALA A 87 9.56 -39.64 5.74
CA ALA A 87 10.80 -39.07 6.22
C ALA A 87 11.56 -38.32 5.09
N ALA A 88 11.51 -38.83 3.86
CA ALA A 88 12.08 -38.16 2.69
C ALA A 88 11.35 -36.86 2.38
N ALA A 89 10.02 -36.85 2.33
CA ALA A 89 9.23 -35.64 2.14
C ALA A 89 9.45 -34.63 3.28
N ALA A 90 9.53 -35.11 4.53
CA ALA A 90 9.90 -34.30 5.70
C ALA A 90 11.28 -33.66 5.59
N TRP A 91 12.25 -34.38 5.02
CA TRP A 91 13.59 -33.87 4.77
C TRP A 91 13.59 -32.83 3.65
N ILE A 92 13.06 -33.19 2.49
CA ILE A 92 13.05 -32.36 1.28
C ILE A 92 12.34 -31.04 1.56
N GLY A 93 11.19 -31.07 2.23
CA GLY A 93 10.40 -29.86 2.50
C GLY A 93 10.83 -29.05 3.71
N ALA A 94 11.98 -29.33 4.32
CA ALA A 94 12.35 -28.69 5.57
C ALA A 94 12.91 -27.28 5.39
N ARG A 95 12.34 -26.31 6.12
CA ARG A 95 12.71 -24.89 6.03
C ARG A 95 14.18 -24.62 6.38
N ASP A 96 14.76 -25.40 7.29
CA ASP A 96 16.18 -25.28 7.68
C ASP A 96 17.15 -25.64 6.56
N LEU A 97 16.69 -26.35 5.52
CA LEU A 97 17.47 -26.75 4.34
C LEU A 97 17.16 -25.88 3.10
N ARG A 98 16.23 -24.92 3.20
CA ARG A 98 15.70 -24.14 2.08
C ARG A 98 15.84 -22.65 2.34
N ARG A 99 17.01 -22.07 2.06
CA ARG A 99 17.24 -20.63 2.17
C ARG A 99 17.14 -19.98 0.79
N TRP A 100 15.93 -19.55 0.42
CA TRP A 100 15.63 -18.57 -0.64
C TRP A 100 15.89 -19.00 -2.11
N ASP A 101 16.12 -20.29 -2.38
CA ASP A 101 16.27 -20.86 -3.74
C ASP A 101 15.15 -21.87 -4.09
N THR A 102 14.91 -22.05 -5.39
CA THR A 102 14.12 -23.16 -5.96
C THR A 102 14.79 -24.51 -5.68
N LEU A 103 14.01 -25.59 -5.54
CA LEU A 103 14.56 -26.94 -5.39
C LEU A 103 15.52 -27.30 -6.55
N PRO A 104 16.67 -27.97 -6.28
CA PRO A 104 17.54 -28.52 -7.31
C PRO A 104 16.88 -29.76 -7.94
N THR A 105 15.89 -29.50 -8.80
CA THR A 105 14.97 -30.51 -9.33
C THR A 105 15.71 -31.60 -10.10
N ASP A 106 16.70 -31.24 -10.92
CA ASP A 106 17.46 -32.22 -11.72
C ASP A 106 18.24 -33.19 -10.82
N LEU A 107 18.98 -32.67 -9.84
CA LEU A 107 19.76 -33.49 -8.90
C LEU A 107 18.87 -34.39 -8.03
N LEU A 108 17.74 -33.88 -7.55
CA LEU A 108 16.80 -34.67 -6.76
C LEU A 108 16.11 -35.75 -7.61
N THR A 109 15.81 -35.44 -8.87
CA THR A 109 15.19 -36.38 -9.81
C THR A 109 16.17 -37.51 -10.14
N GLU A 110 17.44 -37.20 -10.42
CA GLU A 110 18.48 -38.20 -10.68
C GLU A 110 18.71 -39.12 -9.47
N VAL A 111 18.80 -38.54 -8.27
CA VAL A 111 19.03 -39.30 -7.03
C VAL A 111 17.87 -40.23 -6.66
N LEU A 112 16.64 -39.86 -7.04
CA LEU A 112 15.43 -40.61 -6.70
C LEU A 112 14.90 -41.47 -7.85
N ALA A 113 15.47 -41.40 -9.04
CA ALA A 113 14.96 -42.08 -10.24
C ALA A 113 14.83 -43.61 -10.07
N ASP A 114 15.76 -44.24 -9.35
CA ASP A 114 15.79 -45.70 -9.15
C ASP A 114 14.92 -46.18 -7.95
N ARG A 115 14.10 -45.31 -7.37
CA ARG A 115 13.24 -45.65 -6.22
C ARG A 115 11.95 -46.35 -6.68
N ASP A 116 11.37 -47.11 -5.76
CA ASP A 116 10.09 -47.79 -5.97
C ASP A 116 8.98 -46.78 -6.37
N PRO A 117 8.18 -47.06 -7.41
CA PRO A 117 7.11 -46.16 -7.86
C PRO A 117 6.09 -45.80 -6.78
N VAL A 118 5.67 -46.75 -5.94
CA VAL A 118 4.70 -46.49 -4.86
C VAL A 118 5.31 -45.53 -3.83
N TRP A 119 6.59 -45.71 -3.52
CA TRP A 119 7.33 -44.80 -2.65
C TRP A 119 7.42 -43.38 -3.22
N LEU A 120 7.73 -43.24 -4.51
CA LEU A 120 7.79 -41.95 -5.20
C LEU A 120 6.43 -41.24 -5.18
N GLY A 121 5.33 -41.98 -5.37
CA GLY A 121 3.97 -41.48 -5.29
C GLY A 121 3.60 -40.95 -3.90
N ASP A 122 4.00 -41.64 -2.82
CA ASP A 122 3.77 -41.17 -1.45
C ASP A 122 4.59 -39.90 -1.13
N VAL A 123 5.84 -39.81 -1.60
CA VAL A 123 6.64 -38.57 -1.48
C VAL A 123 5.98 -37.41 -2.21
N ALA A 124 5.49 -37.63 -3.44
CA ALA A 124 4.83 -36.61 -4.25
C ALA A 124 3.61 -36.01 -3.55
N HIS A 125 2.71 -36.86 -3.04
CA HIS A 125 1.50 -36.40 -2.31
C HIS A 125 1.84 -35.65 -1.02
N ARG A 126 2.85 -36.09 -0.28
CA ARG A 126 3.28 -35.41 0.95
C ARG A 126 3.94 -34.06 0.70
N LEU A 127 4.64 -33.90 -0.41
CA LEU A 127 5.18 -32.60 -0.83
C LEU A 127 4.07 -31.68 -1.33
N ALA A 128 3.12 -32.21 -2.11
CA ALA A 128 1.94 -31.48 -2.56
C ALA A 128 1.06 -31.00 -1.40
N GLY A 129 0.98 -31.75 -0.30
CA GLY A 129 0.26 -31.35 0.91
C GLY A 129 0.88 -30.18 1.69
N ARG A 130 2.04 -29.65 1.28
CA ARG A 130 2.69 -28.51 1.94
C ARG A 130 2.28 -27.19 1.31
N THR A 131 1.29 -26.54 1.91
CA THR A 131 0.74 -25.26 1.41
C THR A 131 1.81 -24.21 1.11
N SER A 132 2.86 -24.11 1.95
CA SER A 132 3.89 -23.07 1.83
C SER A 132 4.88 -23.25 0.68
N THR A 133 5.03 -24.46 0.12
CA THR A 133 6.08 -24.75 -0.88
C THR A 133 5.60 -25.52 -2.11
N ALA A 134 4.41 -26.13 -2.08
CA ALA A 134 3.94 -27.02 -3.14
C ALA A 134 3.89 -26.37 -4.54
N ALA A 135 3.51 -25.09 -4.63
CA ALA A 135 3.48 -24.37 -5.90
C ALA A 135 4.90 -24.14 -6.48
N GLN A 136 5.86 -23.80 -5.63
CA GLN A 136 7.27 -23.61 -6.02
C GLN A 136 7.94 -24.95 -6.38
N ASP A 137 7.56 -26.00 -5.68
CA ASP A 137 8.08 -27.36 -5.86
C ASP A 137 7.41 -28.12 -7.02
N TYR A 138 6.46 -27.49 -7.73
CA TYR A 138 5.60 -28.16 -8.71
C TYR A 138 6.37 -28.97 -9.75
N ALA A 139 7.43 -28.41 -10.34
CA ALA A 139 8.21 -29.09 -11.37
C ALA A 139 8.79 -30.41 -10.84
N PHE A 140 9.27 -30.42 -9.61
CA PHE A 140 9.79 -31.63 -8.97
C PHE A 140 8.67 -32.62 -8.60
N ILE A 141 7.57 -32.14 -8.00
CA ILE A 141 6.44 -33.01 -7.65
C ILE A 141 5.86 -33.68 -8.92
N ARG A 142 5.72 -32.93 -10.02
CA ARG A 142 5.26 -33.46 -11.31
C ARG A 142 6.15 -34.61 -11.81
N ARG A 143 7.48 -34.47 -11.73
CA ARG A 143 8.42 -35.55 -12.11
C ARG A 143 8.22 -36.81 -11.27
N LEU A 144 7.97 -36.66 -9.96
CA LEU A 144 7.69 -37.80 -9.08
C LEU A 144 6.37 -38.48 -9.44
N VAL A 145 5.33 -37.71 -9.80
CA VAL A 145 4.05 -38.26 -10.30
C VAL A 145 4.26 -39.02 -11.61
N GLU A 146 5.03 -38.46 -12.54
CA GLU A 146 5.37 -39.09 -13.84
C GLU A 146 6.14 -40.42 -13.65
N PHE A 147 7.12 -40.47 -12.75
CA PHE A 147 7.88 -41.70 -12.46
C PHE A 147 7.09 -42.75 -11.66
N SER A 148 6.19 -42.32 -10.79
CA SER A 148 5.38 -43.23 -9.96
C SER A 148 4.15 -43.78 -10.67
N GLY A 149 3.61 -43.05 -11.64
CA GLY A 149 2.30 -43.32 -12.23
C GLY A 149 1.14 -43.20 -11.23
N CYS A 150 1.34 -42.50 -10.10
CA CYS A 150 0.29 -42.34 -9.09
C CYS A 150 -0.80 -41.36 -9.54
N ALA A 151 -1.92 -41.34 -8.81
CA ALA A 151 -2.93 -40.30 -8.99
C ALA A 151 -2.31 -38.90 -8.81
N VAL A 152 -2.79 -37.92 -9.58
CA VAL A 152 -2.28 -36.55 -9.50
C VAL A 152 -2.74 -35.88 -8.20
N PRO A 153 -1.85 -35.19 -7.45
CA PRO A 153 -2.25 -34.43 -6.28
C PRO A 153 -3.24 -33.31 -6.63
N THR A 154 -4.23 -33.09 -5.77
CA THR A 154 -5.31 -32.08 -5.96
C THR A 154 -5.27 -30.95 -4.93
N THR A 155 -4.15 -30.77 -4.25
CA THR A 155 -3.96 -29.70 -3.27
C THR A 155 -3.78 -28.34 -3.95
N ASP A 156 -4.24 -27.26 -3.31
CA ASP A 156 -4.20 -25.89 -3.85
C ASP A 156 -2.83 -25.50 -4.40
N GLY A 157 -1.77 -25.74 -3.64
CA GLY A 157 -0.41 -25.39 -4.08
C GLY A 157 0.04 -26.16 -5.32
N TYR A 158 -0.34 -27.42 -5.49
CA TYR A 158 -0.02 -28.18 -6.70
C TYR A 158 -0.81 -27.68 -7.91
N VAL A 159 -2.10 -27.38 -7.71
CA VAL A 159 -2.98 -26.80 -8.74
C VAL A 159 -2.47 -25.44 -9.22
N HIS A 160 -2.03 -24.58 -8.30
CA HIS A 160 -1.43 -23.27 -8.62
C HIS A 160 -0.12 -23.42 -9.39
N GLY A 161 0.75 -24.35 -8.98
CA GLY A 161 1.99 -24.65 -9.69
C GLY A 161 1.77 -25.18 -11.11
N TRP A 162 0.78 -26.06 -11.29
CA TRP A 162 0.36 -26.56 -12.60
C TRP A 162 -0.14 -25.46 -13.52
N ALA A 163 -1.06 -24.63 -13.02
CA ALA A 163 -1.58 -23.48 -13.78
C ALA A 163 -0.45 -22.52 -14.19
N GLY A 164 0.55 -22.32 -13.32
CA GLY A 164 1.72 -21.50 -13.62
C GLY A 164 2.74 -22.12 -14.57
N ALA A 165 2.74 -23.44 -14.74
CA ALA A 165 3.65 -24.15 -15.65
C ALA A 165 3.10 -24.25 -17.09
N ILE A 166 1.77 -24.25 -17.26
CA ILE A 166 1.13 -24.20 -18.58
C ILE A 166 1.19 -22.75 -19.11
N ARG A 167 2.24 -22.43 -19.88
CA ARG A 167 2.44 -21.10 -20.50
C ARG A 167 2.59 -21.20 -22.02
N GLY A 168 2.17 -20.14 -22.72
CA GLY A 168 2.52 -19.88 -24.13
C GLY A 168 1.33 -19.80 -25.08
N THR A 169 1.62 -19.50 -26.35
CA THR A 169 0.67 -19.57 -27.46
C THR A 169 0.31 -21.04 -27.73
N GLY A 170 -0.98 -21.36 -27.76
CA GLY A 170 -1.52 -22.71 -27.91
C GLY A 170 -2.02 -23.33 -26.59
N LEU A 171 -2.59 -22.54 -25.68
CA LEU A 171 -3.06 -23.00 -24.36
C LEU A 171 -4.04 -24.19 -24.47
N LEU A 172 -5.00 -24.12 -25.39
CA LEU A 172 -5.94 -25.22 -25.64
C LEU A 172 -5.22 -26.51 -26.06
N LYS A 173 -4.17 -26.40 -26.88
CA LYS A 173 -3.37 -27.55 -27.32
C LYS A 173 -2.60 -28.16 -26.15
N CYS A 174 -2.02 -27.34 -25.28
CA CYS A 174 -1.33 -27.80 -24.08
C CYS A 174 -2.27 -28.54 -23.13
N LEU A 175 -3.46 -27.99 -22.85
CA LEU A 175 -4.45 -28.62 -21.97
C LEU A 175 -5.02 -29.91 -22.56
N ARG A 176 -5.25 -29.98 -23.87
CA ARG A 176 -5.64 -31.23 -24.55
C ARG A 176 -4.57 -32.31 -24.47
N ALA A 177 -3.29 -31.94 -24.48
CA ALA A 177 -2.18 -32.89 -24.41
C ALA A 177 -1.84 -33.31 -22.97
N ASP A 178 -2.28 -32.55 -21.96
CA ASP A 178 -2.03 -32.85 -20.54
C ASP A 178 -3.10 -33.80 -19.99
N ALA A 179 -2.70 -35.02 -19.62
CA ALA A 179 -3.58 -36.05 -19.08
C ALA A 179 -4.19 -35.67 -17.72
N HIS A 180 -3.64 -34.69 -17.00
CA HIS A 180 -4.14 -34.26 -15.71
C HIS A 180 -5.23 -33.18 -15.81
N THR A 181 -5.48 -32.62 -17.01
CA THR A 181 -6.47 -31.55 -17.23
C THR A 181 -7.87 -31.86 -16.68
N PRO A 182 -8.48 -33.04 -16.91
CA PRO A 182 -9.82 -33.33 -16.41
C PRO A 182 -9.94 -33.32 -14.88
N VAL A 183 -8.83 -33.60 -14.17
CA VAL A 183 -8.78 -33.66 -12.71
C VAL A 183 -8.44 -32.30 -12.10
N LEU A 184 -7.53 -31.54 -12.72
CA LEU A 184 -7.01 -30.30 -12.15
C LEU A 184 -7.85 -29.06 -12.50
N VAL A 185 -8.52 -29.04 -13.65
CA VAL A 185 -9.36 -27.90 -14.06
C VAL A 185 -10.49 -27.62 -13.05
N PRO A 186 -11.29 -28.60 -12.60
CA PRO A 186 -12.33 -28.34 -11.60
C PRO A 186 -11.77 -27.78 -10.30
N ARG A 187 -10.57 -28.24 -9.89
CA ARG A 187 -9.92 -27.79 -8.65
C ARG A 187 -9.52 -26.33 -8.68
N LEU A 188 -9.26 -25.72 -9.85
CA LEU A 188 -8.99 -24.28 -9.97
C LEU A 188 -10.08 -23.42 -9.31
N PHE A 189 -11.33 -23.88 -9.34
CA PHE A 189 -12.49 -23.15 -8.83
C PHE A 189 -12.78 -23.40 -7.34
N GLU A 190 -12.20 -24.47 -6.79
CA GLU A 190 -12.37 -24.85 -5.38
C GLU A 190 -11.27 -24.28 -4.48
N THR A 191 -10.09 -23.97 -5.04
CA THR A 191 -8.97 -23.38 -4.29
C THR A 191 -9.35 -22.08 -3.57
N ALA A 192 -8.70 -21.82 -2.43
CA ALA A 192 -9.00 -20.64 -1.61
C ALA A 192 -8.73 -19.30 -2.34
N GLU A 193 -7.66 -19.25 -3.14
CA GLU A 193 -7.23 -18.10 -3.94
C GLU A 193 -7.05 -18.50 -5.40
N LEU A 194 -7.34 -17.59 -6.34
CA LEU A 194 -7.06 -17.83 -7.75
C LEU A 194 -5.54 -17.83 -7.97
N ALA A 195 -5.02 -18.76 -8.78
CA ALA A 195 -3.60 -18.71 -9.11
C ALA A 195 -3.29 -17.40 -9.85
N ASP A 196 -2.25 -16.67 -9.41
CA ASP A 196 -1.93 -15.32 -9.91
C ASP A 196 -1.99 -15.21 -11.43
N GLN A 197 -1.51 -16.23 -12.14
CA GLN A 197 -1.44 -16.27 -13.62
C GLN A 197 -2.83 -16.22 -14.31
N LEU A 198 -3.88 -16.73 -13.68
CA LEU A 198 -5.25 -16.68 -14.21
C LEU A 198 -5.85 -15.28 -14.05
N ALA A 199 -5.50 -14.56 -12.99
CA ALA A 199 -5.98 -13.20 -12.74
C ALA A 199 -5.56 -12.23 -13.87
N TRP A 200 -4.39 -12.44 -14.47
CA TRP A 200 -3.88 -11.64 -15.60
C TRP A 200 -4.50 -12.00 -16.96
N SER A 201 -5.23 -13.12 -17.07
CA SER A 201 -5.76 -13.67 -18.33
C SER A 201 -7.26 -13.39 -18.55
N ALA A 202 -7.85 -12.46 -17.81
CA ALA A 202 -9.28 -12.16 -17.82
C ALA A 202 -9.74 -11.26 -19.00
N THR A 203 -8.96 -11.14 -20.07
CA THR A 203 -9.33 -10.40 -21.29
C THR A 203 -10.43 -11.16 -22.05
N PRO A 204 -11.64 -10.57 -22.22
CA PRO A 204 -12.77 -11.27 -22.80
C PRO A 204 -12.54 -11.79 -24.21
N ASP A 205 -11.72 -11.11 -25.02
CA ASP A 205 -11.61 -11.35 -26.47
C ASP A 205 -10.39 -12.19 -26.88
N GLN A 206 -9.60 -12.68 -25.92
CA GLN A 206 -8.43 -13.50 -26.24
C GLN A 206 -8.88 -14.92 -26.58
N ALA A 207 -8.85 -15.27 -27.88
CA ALA A 207 -9.30 -16.55 -28.40
C ALA A 207 -8.57 -17.78 -27.80
N ASP A 208 -7.34 -17.59 -27.33
CA ASP A 208 -6.51 -18.63 -26.66
C ASP A 208 -6.27 -18.32 -25.17
N GLY A 209 -7.15 -17.51 -24.57
CA GLY A 209 -7.11 -17.20 -23.14
C GLY A 209 -7.85 -18.26 -22.32
N TRP A 210 -7.47 -18.41 -21.04
CA TRP A 210 -8.07 -19.37 -20.12
C TRP A 210 -9.61 -19.42 -20.14
N PRO A 211 -10.35 -18.28 -20.14
CA PRO A 211 -11.82 -18.34 -20.18
C PRO A 211 -12.40 -18.96 -21.46
N ALA A 212 -11.78 -18.71 -22.62
CA ALA A 212 -12.22 -19.31 -23.89
C ALA A 212 -11.89 -20.80 -23.92
N VAL A 213 -10.70 -21.17 -23.42
CA VAL A 213 -10.25 -22.56 -23.39
C VAL A 213 -11.10 -23.40 -22.43
N LEU A 214 -11.46 -22.90 -21.26
CA LEU A 214 -12.34 -23.61 -20.32
C LEU A 214 -13.74 -23.88 -20.90
N ALA A 215 -14.30 -22.91 -21.63
CA ALA A 215 -15.56 -23.11 -22.35
C ALA A 215 -15.42 -24.18 -23.46
N ALA A 216 -14.34 -24.13 -24.24
CA ALA A 216 -14.07 -25.14 -25.28
C ALA A 216 -13.88 -26.56 -24.71
N LEU A 217 -13.16 -26.70 -23.59
CA LEU A 217 -12.99 -28.00 -22.90
C LEU A 217 -14.33 -28.55 -22.39
N CYS A 218 -15.24 -27.68 -21.96
CA CYS A 218 -16.60 -28.05 -21.57
C CYS A 218 -17.45 -28.49 -22.78
N GLU A 219 -17.37 -27.79 -23.91
CA GLU A 219 -18.06 -28.16 -25.15
C GLU A 219 -17.55 -29.49 -25.72
N GLU A 220 -16.26 -29.77 -25.58
CA GLU A 220 -15.60 -31.03 -25.99
C GLU A 220 -15.90 -32.20 -25.03
N GLY A 221 -16.54 -31.95 -23.88
CA GLY A 221 -16.83 -32.98 -22.87
C GLY A 221 -15.62 -33.46 -22.07
N LEU A 222 -14.48 -32.76 -22.14
CA LEU A 222 -13.29 -33.05 -21.33
C LEU A 222 -13.45 -32.61 -19.87
N VAL A 223 -14.38 -31.66 -19.62
CA VAL A 223 -14.80 -31.22 -18.29
C VAL A 223 -16.32 -31.19 -18.24
N GLU A 224 -16.92 -31.70 -17.17
CA GLU A 224 -18.37 -31.75 -17.01
C GLU A 224 -18.98 -30.34 -16.82
N ARG A 225 -20.01 -30.00 -17.60
CA ARG A 225 -20.63 -28.67 -17.61
C ARG A 225 -21.24 -28.27 -16.26
N SER A 226 -22.03 -29.16 -15.66
CA SER A 226 -22.67 -28.97 -14.36
C SER A 226 -21.64 -28.61 -13.29
N LEU A 227 -20.59 -29.42 -13.18
CA LEU A 227 -19.47 -29.22 -12.25
C LEU A 227 -18.80 -27.85 -12.44
N LEU A 228 -18.53 -27.47 -13.69
CA LEU A 228 -17.88 -26.20 -14.01
C LEU A 228 -18.77 -24.99 -13.69
N VAL A 229 -20.06 -25.07 -14.03
CA VAL A 229 -21.05 -24.02 -13.71
C VAL A 229 -21.22 -23.89 -12.20
N ASP A 230 -21.40 -25.00 -11.48
CA ASP A 230 -21.55 -25.01 -10.02
C ASP A 230 -20.33 -24.38 -9.34
N ALA A 231 -19.13 -24.73 -9.78
CA ALA A 231 -17.91 -24.22 -9.19
C ALA A 231 -17.72 -22.72 -9.46
N VAL A 232 -18.01 -22.25 -10.67
CA VAL A 232 -17.96 -20.81 -11.01
C VAL A 232 -18.98 -20.00 -10.21
N VAL A 233 -20.23 -20.46 -10.13
CA VAL A 233 -21.29 -19.79 -9.36
C VAL A 233 -20.95 -19.78 -7.88
N SER A 234 -20.55 -20.92 -7.30
CA SER A 234 -20.16 -21.02 -5.90
C SER A 234 -19.00 -20.09 -5.56
N ARG A 235 -18.03 -19.93 -6.48
CA ARG A 235 -16.90 -19.03 -6.28
C ARG A 235 -17.31 -17.56 -6.35
N LEU A 236 -18.19 -17.19 -7.27
CA LEU A 236 -18.74 -15.83 -7.37
C LEU A 236 -19.57 -15.45 -6.13
N LEU A 237 -20.32 -16.39 -5.57
CA LEU A 237 -21.06 -16.22 -4.31
C LEU A 237 -20.17 -16.05 -3.09
N ARG A 238 -19.14 -16.91 -2.96
CA ARG A 238 -18.21 -16.88 -1.83
C ARG A 238 -17.43 -15.56 -1.75
N GLY A 239 -17.36 -14.81 -2.85
CA GLY A 239 -16.59 -13.58 -2.94
C GLY A 239 -15.08 -13.85 -3.04
N GLY A 240 -14.29 -12.79 -2.91
CA GLY A 240 -12.85 -12.80 -3.10
C GLY A 240 -12.31 -11.47 -3.61
N LYS A 241 -11.03 -11.45 -4.01
CA LYS A 241 -10.40 -10.26 -4.59
C LYS A 241 -11.14 -9.88 -5.90
N PRO A 242 -11.50 -8.60 -6.12
CA PRO A 242 -12.27 -8.19 -7.33
C PRO A 242 -11.63 -8.60 -8.66
N GLY A 243 -10.29 -8.64 -8.73
CA GLY A 243 -9.54 -9.11 -9.90
C GLY A 243 -9.83 -10.58 -10.23
N ASP A 244 -9.86 -11.44 -9.22
CA ASP A 244 -10.15 -12.88 -9.37
C ASP A 244 -11.59 -13.10 -9.82
N LEU A 245 -12.54 -12.37 -9.21
CA LEU A 245 -13.95 -12.48 -9.53
C LEU A 245 -14.27 -12.06 -10.97
N LYS A 246 -13.50 -11.12 -11.53
CA LYS A 246 -13.60 -10.76 -12.95
C LYS A 246 -13.33 -11.97 -13.86
N PHE A 247 -12.32 -12.78 -13.56
CA PHE A 247 -12.02 -13.99 -14.33
C PHE A 247 -13.20 -14.96 -14.34
N PHE A 248 -13.74 -15.30 -13.16
CA PHE A 248 -14.87 -16.21 -13.02
C PHE A 248 -16.14 -15.69 -13.73
N LEU A 249 -16.37 -14.38 -13.68
CA LEU A 249 -17.50 -13.75 -14.38
C LEU A 249 -17.37 -13.85 -15.91
N VAL A 250 -16.15 -13.75 -16.46
CA VAL A 250 -15.91 -13.93 -17.90
C VAL A 250 -16.13 -15.39 -18.30
N VAL A 251 -15.70 -16.35 -17.48
CA VAL A 251 -15.97 -17.78 -17.70
C VAL A 251 -17.48 -18.03 -17.70
N LEU A 252 -18.21 -17.56 -16.68
CA LEU A 252 -19.67 -17.72 -16.58
C LEU A 252 -20.40 -17.22 -17.83
N ARG A 253 -20.04 -16.02 -18.31
CA ARG A 253 -20.65 -15.44 -19.52
C ARG A 253 -20.39 -16.28 -20.77
N ARG A 254 -19.22 -16.90 -20.87
CA ARG A 254 -18.87 -17.78 -22.00
C ARG A 254 -19.57 -19.13 -21.93
N LEU A 255 -19.86 -19.65 -20.74
CA LEU A 255 -20.66 -20.87 -20.58
C LEU A 255 -22.10 -20.70 -21.06
N ALA A 256 -22.59 -19.45 -21.17
CA ALA A 256 -23.92 -19.10 -21.69
C ALA A 256 -25.02 -19.97 -21.07
N LEU A 257 -25.29 -19.75 -19.77
CA LEU A 257 -26.33 -20.48 -19.06
C LEU A 257 -27.68 -20.34 -19.77
N THR A 258 -28.42 -21.45 -19.79
CA THR A 258 -29.80 -21.48 -20.28
C THR A 258 -30.73 -20.81 -19.29
N ALA A 259 -31.92 -20.38 -19.74
CA ALA A 259 -32.92 -19.78 -18.86
C ALA A 259 -33.36 -20.72 -17.71
N ALA A 260 -33.31 -22.04 -17.93
CA ALA A 260 -33.58 -23.01 -16.88
C ALA A 260 -32.45 -23.05 -15.83
N GLU A 261 -31.19 -23.11 -16.27
CA GLU A 261 -30.02 -23.03 -15.39
C GLU A 261 -29.99 -21.71 -14.59
N GLU A 262 -30.41 -20.58 -15.19
CA GLU A 262 -30.54 -19.30 -14.49
C GLU A 262 -31.65 -19.34 -13.43
N ARG A 263 -32.81 -19.91 -13.74
CA ARG A 263 -33.97 -19.99 -12.83
C ARG A 263 -33.69 -20.85 -11.59
N ASP A 264 -33.08 -22.02 -11.79
CA ASP A 264 -32.78 -22.96 -10.71
C ASP A 264 -31.81 -22.36 -9.67
N ARG A 265 -31.11 -21.28 -10.03
CA ARG A 265 -30.12 -20.57 -9.21
C ARG A 265 -30.58 -19.19 -8.73
N THR A 266 -31.90 -18.97 -8.66
CA THR A 266 -32.47 -17.67 -8.25
C THR A 266 -31.89 -17.16 -6.92
N ALA A 267 -31.78 -18.02 -5.90
CA ALA A 267 -31.22 -17.64 -4.60
C ALA A 267 -29.76 -17.19 -4.70
N ASP A 268 -28.96 -17.86 -5.53
CA ASP A 268 -27.56 -17.51 -5.77
C ASP A 268 -27.44 -16.12 -6.40
N TRP A 269 -28.27 -15.83 -7.42
CA TRP A 269 -28.25 -14.50 -8.04
C TRP A 269 -28.67 -13.39 -7.07
N ILE A 270 -29.59 -13.67 -6.15
CA ILE A 270 -29.99 -12.69 -5.13
C ILE A 270 -28.82 -12.40 -4.19
N GLY A 271 -28.13 -13.43 -3.70
CA GLY A 271 -26.93 -13.26 -2.87
C GLY A 271 -25.82 -12.49 -3.59
N MET A 272 -25.58 -12.78 -4.87
CA MET A 272 -24.59 -12.05 -5.67
C MET A 272 -24.99 -10.59 -5.92
N ALA A 273 -26.27 -10.29 -6.10
CA ALA A 273 -26.77 -8.93 -6.27
C ALA A 273 -26.65 -8.10 -4.98
N ALA A 274 -26.83 -8.74 -3.82
CA ALA A 274 -26.70 -8.13 -2.52
C ALA A 274 -25.24 -7.81 -2.17
N ASP A 275 -24.36 -8.82 -2.18
CA ASP A 275 -23.02 -8.72 -1.56
C ASP A 275 -21.87 -8.76 -2.57
N GLY A 276 -22.15 -9.07 -3.84
CA GLY A 276 -21.11 -9.17 -4.86
C GLY A 276 -20.45 -7.82 -5.19
N PRO A 277 -19.20 -7.80 -5.70
CA PRO A 277 -18.62 -6.59 -6.27
C PRO A 277 -19.48 -6.05 -7.43
N SER A 278 -19.38 -4.74 -7.71
CA SER A 278 -20.22 -4.02 -8.69
C SER A 278 -20.47 -4.77 -10.01
N THR A 279 -19.44 -5.39 -10.61
CA THR A 279 -19.57 -6.11 -11.89
C THR A 279 -20.32 -7.43 -11.77
N VAL A 280 -20.15 -8.15 -10.66
CA VAL A 280 -20.85 -9.40 -10.36
C VAL A 280 -22.30 -9.10 -9.99
N ALA A 281 -22.52 -8.13 -9.10
CA ALA A 281 -23.84 -7.66 -8.71
C ALA A 281 -24.64 -7.17 -9.93
N GLY A 282 -24.00 -6.41 -10.83
CA GLY A 282 -24.63 -5.95 -12.07
C GLY A 282 -24.99 -7.08 -13.05
N HIS A 283 -24.23 -8.17 -13.08
CA HIS A 283 -24.58 -9.34 -13.89
C HIS A 283 -25.75 -10.11 -13.27
N ALA A 284 -25.70 -10.37 -11.96
CA ALA A 284 -26.76 -11.06 -11.24
C ALA A 284 -28.09 -10.29 -11.31
N GLN A 285 -28.05 -8.96 -11.14
CA GLN A 285 -29.22 -8.09 -11.34
C GLN A 285 -29.79 -8.22 -12.76
N ALA A 286 -28.94 -8.30 -13.79
CA ALA A 286 -29.40 -8.44 -15.16
C ALA A 286 -30.08 -9.80 -15.43
N VAL A 287 -29.61 -10.88 -14.78
CA VAL A 287 -30.25 -12.21 -14.84
C VAL A 287 -31.62 -12.15 -14.16
N LEU A 288 -31.67 -11.68 -12.90
CA LEU A 288 -32.91 -11.56 -12.14
C LEU A 288 -33.94 -10.63 -12.79
N ALA A 289 -33.48 -9.54 -13.42
CA ALA A 289 -34.35 -8.64 -14.18
C ALA A 289 -35.04 -9.35 -15.35
N ARG A 290 -34.34 -10.23 -16.09
CA ARG A 290 -34.96 -11.02 -17.17
C ARG A 290 -36.00 -11.99 -16.62
N LEU A 291 -35.71 -12.67 -15.51
CA LEU A 291 -36.65 -13.60 -14.86
C LEU A 291 -37.89 -12.85 -14.31
N ALA A 292 -37.71 -11.66 -13.74
CA ALA A 292 -38.82 -10.82 -13.29
C ALA A 292 -39.68 -10.32 -14.47
N GLU A 293 -39.06 -9.89 -15.56
CA GLU A 293 -39.75 -9.44 -16.77
C GLU A 293 -40.50 -10.57 -17.50
N SER A 294 -40.01 -11.81 -17.46
CA SER A 294 -40.73 -12.99 -17.97
C SER A 294 -41.81 -13.53 -17.01
N GLY A 295 -41.83 -13.06 -15.76
CA GLY A 295 -42.80 -13.48 -14.74
C GLY A 295 -42.40 -14.76 -14.00
N GLU A 296 -41.15 -15.18 -14.14
CA GLU A 296 -40.60 -16.38 -13.51
C GLU A 296 -39.97 -16.11 -12.13
N LEU A 297 -39.83 -14.82 -11.74
CA LEU A 297 -39.40 -14.41 -10.40
C LEU A 297 -40.61 -13.98 -9.53
N PRO A 298 -40.84 -14.62 -8.36
CA PRO A 298 -41.89 -14.22 -7.43
C PRO A 298 -41.69 -12.79 -6.89
N ALA A 299 -42.80 -12.09 -6.60
CA ALA A 299 -42.79 -10.73 -6.05
C ALA A 299 -41.95 -10.61 -4.77
N ARG A 300 -42.07 -11.61 -3.88
CA ARG A 300 -41.29 -11.67 -2.65
C ARG A 300 -39.78 -11.76 -2.88
N ALA A 301 -39.35 -12.61 -3.80
CA ALA A 301 -37.94 -12.75 -4.15
C ALA A 301 -37.39 -11.47 -4.81
N LEU A 302 -38.21 -10.77 -5.60
CA LEU A 302 -37.88 -9.45 -6.14
C LEU A 302 -37.79 -8.39 -5.03
N ALA A 303 -38.65 -8.44 -4.02
CA ALA A 303 -38.59 -7.55 -2.85
C ALA A 303 -37.29 -7.77 -2.05
N ASP A 304 -36.96 -9.02 -1.73
CA ASP A 304 -35.76 -9.39 -0.96
C ASP A 304 -34.46 -8.94 -1.69
N MET A 305 -34.39 -9.15 -3.00
CA MET A 305 -33.31 -8.62 -3.85
C MET A 305 -33.26 -7.09 -3.81
N SER A 306 -34.42 -6.44 -3.94
CA SER A 306 -34.51 -4.98 -4.06
C SER A 306 -34.06 -4.28 -2.78
N ALA A 307 -34.39 -4.82 -1.60
CA ALA A 307 -33.95 -4.26 -0.32
C ALA A 307 -32.42 -4.15 -0.32
N SER A 308 -31.73 -5.24 -0.66
CA SER A 308 -30.27 -5.26 -0.72
C SER A 308 -29.70 -4.33 -1.79
N VAL A 309 -30.26 -4.35 -3.00
CA VAL A 309 -29.74 -3.56 -4.14
C VAL A 309 -29.95 -2.05 -3.97
N LEU A 310 -31.00 -1.61 -3.29
CA LEU A 310 -31.29 -0.19 -3.08
C LEU A 310 -30.38 0.47 -2.03
N PHE A 311 -29.79 -0.30 -1.10
CA PHE A 311 -28.76 0.19 -0.16
C PHE A 311 -27.37 0.30 -0.77
N ARG A 312 -27.17 -0.19 -1.99
CA ARG A 312 -25.86 -0.16 -2.65
C ARG A 312 -25.49 1.24 -3.10
N THR A 313 -24.19 1.57 -3.06
CA THR A 313 -23.68 2.88 -3.49
C THR A 313 -23.63 3.04 -5.01
N GLU A 314 -23.73 1.95 -5.79
CA GLU A 314 -23.64 2.01 -7.25
C GLU A 314 -24.95 2.49 -7.90
N LYS A 315 -25.04 3.80 -8.15
CA LYS A 315 -26.19 4.50 -8.74
C LYS A 315 -26.80 3.84 -9.98
N LYS A 316 -25.99 3.18 -10.82
CA LYS A 316 -26.49 2.48 -12.01
C LYS A 316 -27.36 1.28 -11.64
N LEU A 317 -26.94 0.50 -10.64
CA LEU A 317 -27.67 -0.67 -10.15
C LEU A 317 -28.96 -0.23 -9.44
N VAL A 318 -28.87 0.76 -8.55
CA VAL A 318 -30.02 1.33 -7.83
C VAL A 318 -31.07 1.86 -8.80
N ARG A 319 -30.65 2.66 -9.80
CA ARG A 319 -31.56 3.19 -10.82
C ARG A 319 -32.17 2.09 -11.69
N ALA A 320 -31.40 1.08 -12.07
CA ALA A 320 -31.92 -0.06 -12.82
C ALA A 320 -32.95 -0.85 -12.00
N GLN A 321 -32.74 -0.97 -10.68
CA GLN A 321 -33.67 -1.64 -9.77
C GLN A 321 -35.00 -0.89 -9.67
N LEU A 322 -34.98 0.43 -9.45
CA LEU A 322 -36.21 1.24 -9.43
C LEU A 322 -36.99 1.17 -10.76
N VAL A 323 -36.27 1.10 -11.89
CA VAL A 323 -36.90 0.92 -13.21
C VAL A 323 -37.54 -0.46 -13.34
N LEU A 324 -36.86 -1.51 -12.90
CA LEU A 324 -37.39 -2.88 -12.89
C LEU A 324 -38.66 -2.98 -12.03
N LEU A 325 -38.62 -2.47 -10.81
CA LEU A 325 -39.75 -2.42 -9.89
C LEU A 325 -40.95 -1.68 -10.52
N GLY A 326 -40.70 -0.54 -11.16
CA GLY A 326 -41.75 0.19 -11.88
C GLY A 326 -42.31 -0.57 -13.09
N LYS A 327 -41.51 -1.39 -13.79
CA LYS A 327 -42.03 -2.26 -14.88
C LYS A 327 -42.91 -3.37 -14.33
N VAL A 328 -42.48 -4.03 -13.25
CA VAL A 328 -43.23 -5.13 -12.61
C VAL A 328 -44.55 -4.61 -12.04
N LEU A 329 -44.55 -3.49 -11.31
CA LEU A 329 -45.76 -2.86 -10.76
C LEU A 329 -46.74 -2.37 -11.84
N ARG A 330 -46.26 -2.03 -13.04
CA ARG A 330 -47.14 -1.72 -14.18
C ARG A 330 -47.82 -2.96 -14.74
N ARG A 331 -47.14 -4.10 -14.74
CA ARG A 331 -47.67 -5.39 -15.25
C ARG A 331 -48.60 -6.05 -14.25
N ASP A 332 -48.21 -6.08 -12.98
CA ASP A 332 -48.96 -6.69 -11.89
C ASP A 332 -49.06 -5.74 -10.69
N ARG A 333 -50.26 -5.21 -10.48
CA ARG A 333 -50.57 -4.30 -9.36
C ARG A 333 -50.76 -5.05 -8.04
N ALA A 334 -51.03 -6.35 -8.06
CA ALA A 334 -51.20 -7.13 -6.83
C ALA A 334 -49.89 -7.22 -6.03
N SER A 335 -48.74 -7.16 -6.71
CA SER A 335 -47.41 -7.09 -6.10
C SER A 335 -47.11 -5.78 -5.32
N ALA A 336 -48.00 -4.78 -5.34
CA ALA A 336 -47.75 -3.48 -4.72
C ALA A 336 -47.52 -3.54 -3.20
N ALA A 337 -48.25 -4.41 -2.50
CA ALA A 337 -48.11 -4.57 -1.05
C ALA A 337 -46.71 -5.06 -0.64
N GLU A 338 -46.07 -5.89 -1.46
CA GLU A 338 -44.73 -6.44 -1.18
C GLU A 338 -43.60 -5.52 -1.65
N LEU A 339 -43.79 -4.77 -2.74
CA LEU A 339 -42.71 -3.98 -3.36
C LEU A 339 -42.63 -2.53 -2.88
N LEU A 340 -43.74 -1.90 -2.46
CA LEU A 340 -43.71 -0.50 -2.04
C LEU A 340 -42.90 -0.22 -0.76
N PRO A 341 -42.96 -1.04 0.30
CA PRO A 341 -42.11 -0.83 1.49
C PRO A 341 -40.63 -0.75 1.12
N VAL A 342 -40.18 -1.67 0.26
CA VAL A 342 -38.79 -1.73 -0.19
C VAL A 342 -38.41 -0.52 -1.05
N ILE A 343 -39.33 0.01 -1.86
CA ILE A 343 -39.07 1.26 -2.61
C ILE A 343 -38.92 2.45 -1.65
N ALA A 344 -39.66 2.50 -0.54
CA ALA A 344 -39.59 3.58 0.43
C ALA A 344 -38.27 3.60 1.23
N GLU A 345 -37.58 2.48 1.38
CA GLU A 345 -36.22 2.45 1.95
C GLU A 345 -35.25 3.37 1.19
N ALA A 346 -35.45 3.54 -0.12
CA ALA A 346 -34.65 4.45 -0.95
C ALA A 346 -34.86 5.94 -0.63
N PHE A 347 -35.81 6.31 0.23
CA PHE A 347 -35.97 7.68 0.73
C PHE A 347 -34.76 8.14 1.57
N GLY A 348 -34.07 7.21 2.25
CA GLY A 348 -32.86 7.49 3.02
C GLY A 348 -31.56 7.48 2.21
N HIS A 349 -31.62 7.31 0.88
CA HIS A 349 -30.42 7.21 0.05
C HIS A 349 -29.71 8.57 -0.08
N GLU A 350 -28.38 8.61 -0.03
CA GLU A 350 -27.57 9.85 -0.18
C GLU A 350 -27.78 10.64 -1.50
N ASP A 351 -28.36 10.02 -2.54
CA ASP A 351 -28.54 10.65 -3.85
C ASP A 351 -29.98 11.15 -3.95
N THR A 352 -30.13 12.48 -3.94
CA THR A 352 -31.43 13.15 -4.04
C THR A 352 -32.21 12.77 -5.31
N VAL A 353 -31.56 12.37 -6.40
CA VAL A 353 -32.23 11.91 -7.62
C VAL A 353 -32.82 10.50 -7.44
N VAL A 354 -32.17 9.66 -6.63
CA VAL A 354 -32.72 8.34 -6.25
C VAL A 354 -33.95 8.53 -5.37
N GLN A 355 -33.86 9.40 -4.35
CA GLN A 355 -34.98 9.76 -3.48
C GLN A 355 -36.19 10.25 -4.30
N GLU A 356 -35.97 11.19 -5.24
CA GLU A 356 -37.03 11.73 -6.11
C GLU A 356 -37.71 10.65 -6.95
N ARG A 357 -36.93 9.72 -7.52
CA ARG A 357 -37.45 8.62 -8.35
C ARG A 357 -38.26 7.64 -7.53
N ALA A 358 -37.79 7.28 -6.34
CA ALA A 358 -38.53 6.44 -5.41
C ALA A 358 -39.86 7.10 -5.04
N LEU A 359 -39.83 8.40 -4.67
CA LEU A 359 -41.01 9.15 -4.27
C LEU A 359 -42.06 9.22 -5.39
N LYS A 360 -41.62 9.50 -6.62
CA LYS A 360 -42.52 9.49 -7.81
C LYS A 360 -43.11 8.10 -8.08
N LEU A 361 -42.31 7.05 -7.92
CA LEU A 361 -42.77 5.68 -8.13
C LEU A 361 -43.83 5.29 -7.09
N VAL A 362 -43.59 5.60 -5.82
CA VAL A 362 -44.56 5.40 -4.73
C VAL A 362 -45.84 6.18 -5.02
N GLY A 363 -45.74 7.49 -5.27
CA GLY A 363 -46.91 8.34 -5.55
C GLY A 363 -47.77 7.88 -6.74
N THR A 364 -47.18 7.20 -7.74
CA THR A 364 -47.91 6.65 -8.89
C THR A 364 -48.80 5.44 -8.52
N VAL A 365 -48.39 4.65 -7.53
CA VAL A 365 -49.06 3.40 -7.13
C VAL A 365 -49.89 3.59 -5.85
N LEU A 366 -49.58 4.61 -5.05
CA LEU A 366 -50.22 4.97 -3.77
C LEU A 366 -51.76 5.07 -3.78
N PRO A 367 -52.43 5.46 -4.90
CA PRO A 367 -53.90 5.46 -4.96
C PRO A 367 -54.53 4.05 -4.92
N ALA A 368 -53.76 3.00 -5.24
CA ALA A 368 -54.25 1.63 -5.37
C ALA A 368 -53.97 0.75 -4.14
N VAL A 369 -53.49 1.32 -3.04
CA VAL A 369 -53.14 0.58 -1.81
C VAL A 369 -53.99 1.02 -0.61
N GLY A 370 -54.12 0.14 0.39
CA GLY A 370 -54.89 0.40 1.61
C GLY A 370 -54.25 1.44 2.54
N ASP A 371 -55.04 1.95 3.48
CA ASP A 371 -54.65 3.06 4.35
C ASP A 371 -53.50 2.72 5.32
N GLU A 372 -53.39 1.45 5.76
CA GLU A 372 -52.32 0.99 6.65
C GLU A 372 -50.93 1.09 5.98
N LEU A 373 -50.80 0.57 4.76
CA LEU A 373 -49.56 0.69 3.97
C LEU A 373 -49.26 2.15 3.60
N ARG A 374 -50.29 2.97 3.36
CA ARG A 374 -50.10 4.40 3.09
C ARG A 374 -49.48 5.13 4.30
N ALA A 375 -49.91 4.81 5.53
CA ALA A 375 -49.36 5.40 6.74
C ALA A 375 -47.91 4.99 6.99
N GLU A 376 -47.57 3.71 6.75
CA GLU A 376 -46.19 3.21 6.81
C GLU A 376 -45.26 3.98 5.85
N LEU A 377 -45.66 4.11 4.59
CA LEU A 377 -44.88 4.83 3.56
C LEU A 377 -44.74 6.32 3.87
N ALA A 378 -45.74 6.94 4.52
CA ALA A 378 -45.67 8.33 4.96
C ALA A 378 -44.66 8.52 6.10
N GLY A 379 -44.52 7.56 7.02
CA GLY A 379 -43.50 7.60 8.07
C GLY A 379 -42.08 7.54 7.53
N ALA A 380 -41.85 6.77 6.47
CA ALA A 380 -40.55 6.70 5.80
C ALA A 380 -40.14 8.02 5.11
N ALA A 381 -41.10 8.91 4.81
CA ALA A 381 -40.83 10.19 4.15
C ALA A 381 -39.93 11.13 4.99
N ALA A 382 -39.86 10.92 6.31
CA ALA A 382 -38.95 11.64 7.20
C ALA A 382 -37.45 11.41 6.86
N LEU A 383 -37.13 10.33 6.13
CA LEU A 383 -35.77 10.04 5.67
C LEU A 383 -35.35 10.89 4.46
N LEU A 384 -36.30 11.57 3.81
CA LEU A 384 -36.03 12.39 2.64
C LEU A 384 -35.18 13.61 3.00
N SER A 385 -34.30 13.99 2.08
CA SER A 385 -33.55 15.24 2.19
C SER A 385 -34.48 16.46 2.17
N PRO A 386 -34.04 17.61 2.71
CA PRO A 386 -34.84 18.84 2.76
C PRO A 386 -35.43 19.27 1.41
N VAL A 387 -34.74 18.95 0.31
CA VAL A 387 -35.13 19.27 -1.06
C VAL A 387 -36.46 18.62 -1.49
N HIS A 388 -36.83 17.47 -0.90
CA HIS A 388 -38.03 16.72 -1.30
C HIS A 388 -39.21 16.87 -0.35
N ARG A 389 -39.11 17.71 0.69
CA ARG A 389 -40.19 17.87 1.69
C ARG A 389 -41.50 18.34 1.05
N GLU A 390 -41.46 19.29 0.12
CA GLU A 390 -42.67 19.76 -0.59
C GLU A 390 -43.30 18.65 -1.44
N ALA A 391 -42.47 17.88 -2.15
CA ALA A 391 -42.94 16.75 -2.95
C ALA A 391 -43.51 15.64 -2.06
N ALA A 392 -42.91 15.40 -0.89
CA ALA A 392 -43.40 14.43 0.09
C ALA A 392 -44.77 14.83 0.65
N VAL A 393 -44.94 16.10 1.01
CA VAL A 393 -46.22 16.67 1.45
C VAL A 393 -47.29 16.55 0.36
N ALA A 394 -46.93 16.76 -0.91
CA ALA A 394 -47.87 16.59 -2.03
C ALA A 394 -48.31 15.13 -2.23
N VAL A 395 -47.44 14.15 -1.94
CA VAL A 395 -47.73 12.71 -2.10
C VAL A 395 -48.47 12.14 -0.89
N PHE A 396 -48.11 12.52 0.34
CA PHE A 396 -48.58 11.89 1.58
C PHE A 396 -49.49 12.78 2.46
N GLY A 397 -49.56 14.09 2.20
CA GLY A 397 -50.34 15.05 3.01
C GLY A 397 -49.49 15.85 4.00
N ALA A 398 -50.09 16.88 4.61
CA ALA A 398 -49.44 17.78 5.57
C ALA A 398 -49.08 17.06 6.90
N GLY A 399 -47.88 17.33 7.44
CA GLY A 399 -47.38 16.77 8.71
C GLY A 399 -46.33 15.66 8.60
N THR A 400 -45.83 15.38 7.39
CA THR A 400 -44.92 14.26 7.09
C THR A 400 -43.43 14.61 7.07
N ALA A 401 -43.08 15.89 7.25
CA ALA A 401 -41.73 16.41 7.01
C ALA A 401 -41.24 17.45 8.03
N ASP A 402 -41.63 17.34 9.30
CA ASP A 402 -41.03 18.16 10.36
C ASP A 402 -39.61 17.65 10.66
N ALA A 403 -38.61 18.40 10.20
CA ALA A 403 -37.20 18.09 10.35
C ALA A 403 -36.59 18.82 11.55
N ARG A 404 -35.63 18.16 12.19
CA ARG A 404 -34.74 18.67 13.24
C ARG A 404 -34.25 20.09 12.93
N ASP A 405 -34.45 20.97 13.91
CA ASP A 405 -33.88 22.31 13.99
C ASP A 405 -32.47 22.17 14.60
N ASP A 406 -31.45 22.02 13.75
CA ASP A 406 -30.05 22.09 14.17
C ASP A 406 -29.65 23.57 14.15
N GLY A 407 -29.11 24.09 15.25
CA GLY A 407 -28.78 25.51 15.45
C GLY A 407 -27.76 26.11 14.46
N PRO A 408 -27.23 27.33 14.70
CA PRO A 408 -26.30 27.96 13.78
C PRO A 408 -25.07 27.06 13.55
N TYR A 409 -24.67 26.93 12.28
CA TYR A 409 -23.55 26.08 11.89
C TYR A 409 -22.24 26.52 12.55
N GLU A 410 -21.53 25.55 13.13
CA GLU A 410 -20.18 25.69 13.66
C GLU A 410 -19.24 24.76 12.88
N GLU A 411 -18.10 25.31 12.45
CA GLU A 411 -17.08 24.57 11.71
C GLU A 411 -16.33 23.63 12.65
N LEU A 412 -16.28 22.32 12.32
CA LEU A 412 -15.60 21.32 13.12
C LEU A 412 -14.32 20.87 12.40
N LEU A 413 -13.18 21.25 12.96
CA LEU A 413 -11.84 20.84 12.52
C LEU A 413 -11.18 19.96 13.59
N PRO A 414 -10.26 19.06 13.20
CA PRO A 414 -9.49 18.29 14.17
C PRO A 414 -8.64 19.22 15.05
N PRO A 415 -8.29 18.81 16.28
CA PRO A 415 -7.35 19.56 17.10
C PRO A 415 -6.00 19.67 16.39
N VAL A 416 -5.35 20.83 16.50
CA VAL A 416 -4.00 21.03 15.98
C VAL A 416 -3.04 20.09 16.72
N PRO A 417 -2.27 19.23 16.01
CA PRO A 417 -1.32 18.33 16.66
C PRO A 417 -0.30 19.10 17.52
N GLU A 418 -0.17 18.71 18.79
CA GLU A 418 0.76 19.35 19.72
C GLU A 418 2.21 18.92 19.45
N ARG A 419 3.14 19.87 19.58
CA ARG A 419 4.57 19.55 19.46
C ARG A 419 5.07 18.81 20.70
N THR A 420 5.44 17.55 20.52
CA THR A 420 6.08 16.76 21.56
C THR A 420 7.60 16.91 21.52
N ARG A 421 8.22 17.21 22.68
CA ARG A 421 9.68 17.17 22.86
C ARG A 421 10.19 15.74 22.78
N LEU A 422 11.38 15.57 22.23
CA LEU A 422 12.05 14.27 22.26
C LEU A 422 12.27 13.84 23.72
N ALA A 423 12.07 12.55 24.00
CA ALA A 423 12.37 11.99 25.31
C ALA A 423 13.84 12.24 25.68
N PRO A 424 14.16 12.48 26.97
CA PRO A 424 15.53 12.70 27.39
C PRO A 424 16.42 11.47 27.07
N PRO A 425 17.76 11.68 27.00
CA PRO A 425 18.72 10.59 26.87
C PRO A 425 18.52 9.50 27.93
N ALA A 426 18.85 8.25 27.59
CA ALA A 426 18.78 7.13 28.54
C ALA A 426 19.55 7.44 29.83
N ALA A 427 18.88 7.35 30.98
CA ALA A 427 19.49 7.62 32.28
C ALA A 427 20.36 6.45 32.75
N THR A 428 20.04 5.24 32.28
CA THR A 428 20.73 4.01 32.65
C THR A 428 21.17 3.20 31.44
N ARG A 429 22.18 2.35 31.64
CA ARG A 429 22.66 1.43 30.60
C ARG A 429 21.59 0.44 30.15
N ALA A 430 20.71 0.01 31.06
CA ALA A 430 19.62 -0.91 30.76
C ALA A 430 18.61 -0.31 29.78
N GLU A 431 18.21 0.95 29.99
CA GLU A 431 17.32 1.69 29.08
C GLU A 431 17.91 1.80 27.67
N LEU A 432 19.22 2.09 27.56
CA LEU A 432 19.91 2.09 26.26
C LEU A 432 19.86 0.72 25.59
N LEU A 433 20.16 -0.37 26.31
CA LEU A 433 20.15 -1.71 25.72
C LEU A 433 18.76 -2.10 25.23
N GLU A 434 17.70 -1.75 25.96
CA GLU A 434 16.32 -1.95 25.52
C GLU A 434 16.05 -1.18 24.21
N ALA A 435 16.47 0.08 24.13
CA ALA A 435 16.29 0.90 22.93
C ALA A 435 17.07 0.35 21.71
N VAL A 436 18.28 -0.18 21.94
CA VAL A 436 19.08 -0.88 20.92
C VAL A 436 18.38 -2.15 20.47
N VAL A 437 17.84 -2.96 21.39
CA VAL A 437 17.10 -4.18 21.04
C VAL A 437 15.88 -3.88 20.18
N VAL A 438 15.12 -2.82 20.50
CA VAL A 438 14.00 -2.38 19.66
C VAL A 438 14.50 -2.05 18.25
N SER A 439 15.56 -1.25 18.14
CA SER A 439 16.12 -0.82 16.85
C SER A 439 16.68 -1.96 16.00
N LEU A 440 17.26 -2.99 16.63
CA LEU A 440 17.80 -4.17 15.93
C LEU A 440 16.69 -5.14 15.48
N ARG A 441 15.55 -5.18 16.20
CA ARG A 441 14.42 -6.07 15.90
C ARG A 441 13.40 -5.47 14.94
N SER A 442 13.29 -4.15 14.86
CA SER A 442 12.46 -3.47 13.87
C SER A 442 12.88 -3.90 12.47
N ARG A 443 11.94 -4.45 11.68
CA ARG A 443 12.23 -4.77 10.29
C ARG A 443 12.41 -3.45 9.53
N GLN A 444 13.23 -3.48 8.48
CA GLN A 444 13.48 -2.32 7.62
C GLN A 444 12.19 -1.76 6.97
N ASP A 445 11.11 -2.56 6.91
CA ASP A 445 9.78 -2.21 6.39
C ASP A 445 8.80 -1.70 7.47
N ASP A 446 9.12 -1.86 8.76
CA ASP A 446 8.36 -1.23 9.83
C ASP A 446 8.87 0.21 9.91
N ALA A 447 8.01 1.20 9.67
CA ALA A 447 8.36 2.61 9.80
C ALA A 447 8.92 2.86 11.21
N SER A 448 10.24 2.73 11.37
CA SER A 448 10.87 2.87 12.67
C SER A 448 10.68 4.31 13.05
N ASP A 449 10.11 4.55 14.23
CA ASP A 449 9.97 5.89 14.78
C ASP A 449 11.32 6.62 14.70
N VAL A 450 11.37 7.65 13.84
CA VAL A 450 12.61 8.40 13.57
C VAL A 450 13.17 9.00 14.85
N THR A 451 12.28 9.35 15.78
CA THR A 451 12.65 9.88 17.10
C THR A 451 13.40 8.83 17.93
N HIS A 452 12.97 7.57 17.88
CA HIS A 452 13.62 6.46 18.55
C HIS A 452 15.02 6.20 18.01
N VAL A 453 15.18 6.23 16.67
CA VAL A 453 16.47 6.04 16.02
C VAL A 453 17.45 7.16 16.37
N GLU A 454 17.02 8.42 16.27
CA GLU A 454 17.87 9.58 16.58
C GLU A 454 18.30 9.59 18.05
N ARG A 455 17.39 9.31 18.98
CA ARG A 455 17.70 9.19 20.41
C ARG A 455 18.70 8.06 20.68
N THR A 456 18.46 6.88 20.12
CA THR A 456 19.33 5.71 20.35
C THR A 456 20.74 5.92 19.80
N LEU A 457 20.90 6.63 18.68
CA LEU A 457 22.20 7.01 18.14
C LEU A 457 22.96 7.97 19.09
N ASP A 458 22.28 8.98 19.62
CA ASP A 458 22.87 9.92 20.58
C ASP A 458 23.27 9.21 21.88
N ASP A 459 22.40 8.35 22.40
CA ASP A 459 22.65 7.58 23.63
C ASP A 459 23.86 6.68 23.48
N LEU A 460 24.02 5.95 22.37
CA LEU A 460 25.20 5.11 22.11
C LEU A 460 26.50 5.92 22.18
N VAL A 461 26.50 7.15 21.66
CA VAL A 461 27.67 8.04 21.67
C VAL A 461 27.94 8.56 23.08
N ARG A 462 26.92 9.05 23.80
CA ARG A 462 27.02 9.49 25.21
C ARG A 462 27.60 8.39 26.10
N HIS A 463 27.08 7.18 25.95
CA HIS A 463 27.46 6.02 26.73
C HIS A 463 28.85 5.47 26.36
N ALA A 464 29.30 5.66 25.11
CA ALA A 464 30.67 5.38 24.70
C ALA A 464 31.65 6.43 25.25
N HIS A 465 31.23 7.69 25.37
CA HIS A 465 32.03 8.76 25.98
C HIS A 465 32.31 8.51 27.46
N GLN A 466 31.30 8.05 28.21
CA GLN A 466 31.42 7.75 29.64
C GLN A 466 32.27 6.49 29.91
N ASP A 467 31.95 5.37 29.24
CA ASP A 467 32.66 4.10 29.39
C ASP A 467 32.41 3.21 28.17
N ARG A 468 33.31 3.34 27.18
CA ARG A 468 33.29 2.55 25.94
C ARG A 468 33.50 1.06 26.21
N GLU A 469 34.42 0.69 27.09
CA GLU A 469 34.75 -0.72 27.32
C GLU A 469 33.59 -1.46 28.00
N GLY A 470 32.94 -0.81 28.97
CA GLY A 470 31.69 -1.29 29.55
C GLY A 470 30.58 -1.43 28.54
N LEU A 471 30.36 -0.41 27.71
CA LEU A 471 29.35 -0.46 26.65
C LEU A 471 29.56 -1.65 25.70
N VAL A 472 30.79 -1.84 25.23
CA VAL A 472 31.13 -2.93 24.30
C VAL A 472 30.91 -4.30 24.92
N ARG A 473 31.19 -4.46 26.22
CA ARG A 473 30.98 -5.72 26.94
C ARG A 473 29.50 -6.11 26.97
N GLU A 474 28.61 -5.14 27.13
CA GLU A 474 27.17 -5.36 27.22
C GLU A 474 26.46 -5.44 25.86
N LEU A 475 26.97 -4.74 24.84
CA LEU A 475 26.45 -4.82 23.47
C LEU A 475 26.83 -6.13 22.76
N ARG A 476 27.93 -6.77 23.18
CA ARG A 476 28.45 -7.97 22.49
C ARG A 476 27.45 -9.14 22.45
N PRO A 477 26.77 -9.53 23.56
CA PRO A 477 25.73 -10.56 23.50
C PRO A 477 24.56 -10.21 22.59
N LEU A 478 24.21 -8.92 22.47
CA LEU A 478 23.16 -8.49 21.55
C LEU A 478 23.62 -8.65 20.10
N ALA A 479 24.83 -8.20 19.78
CA ALA A 479 25.42 -8.32 18.45
C ALA A 479 25.64 -9.78 18.01
N GLU A 480 25.94 -10.69 18.94
CA GLU A 480 26.10 -12.13 18.66
C GLU A 480 24.82 -12.77 18.09
N ASN A 481 23.65 -12.20 18.40
CA ASN A 481 22.36 -12.65 17.86
C ASN A 481 22.03 -12.08 16.47
N GLU A 482 22.87 -11.17 15.95
CA GLU A 482 22.59 -10.43 14.72
C GLU A 482 23.33 -11.02 13.51
N TRP A 483 22.57 -11.34 12.46
CA TRP A 483 22.76 -10.76 11.11
C TRP A 483 24.14 -10.62 10.45
N TRP A 484 24.99 -9.84 11.08
CA TRP A 484 26.19 -9.28 10.48
C TRP A 484 27.42 -9.63 11.32
N TYR A 485 27.25 -10.27 12.49
CA TYR A 485 28.33 -10.72 13.38
C TYR A 485 28.76 -12.17 13.11
N PRO A 486 30.05 -12.57 13.25
CA PRO A 486 31.25 -11.78 13.49
C PRO A 486 31.95 -11.36 12.17
N TYR A 487 31.22 -11.22 11.07
CA TYR A 487 31.78 -11.06 9.72
C TYR A 487 32.54 -9.75 9.55
N ARG A 488 33.86 -9.82 9.39
CA ARG A 488 34.74 -8.63 9.32
C ARG A 488 34.92 -8.04 7.91
N ASP A 489 34.35 -8.65 6.86
CA ASP A 489 34.68 -8.33 5.46
C ASP A 489 33.55 -8.61 4.42
N HIS A 490 32.27 -8.68 4.83
CA HIS A 490 31.17 -8.59 3.84
C HIS A 490 30.85 -7.12 3.58
N HIS A 491 30.51 -6.79 2.33
CA HIS A 491 29.85 -5.56 1.96
C HIS A 491 28.51 -5.47 2.71
N VAL A 492 28.52 -4.91 3.93
CA VAL A 492 27.32 -4.57 4.69
C VAL A 492 26.74 -3.29 4.09
N ASP A 493 26.38 -3.38 2.82
CA ASP A 493 25.74 -2.33 2.07
C ASP A 493 24.32 -2.22 2.63
N ASN A 494 24.15 -1.25 3.56
CA ASN A 494 22.90 -0.81 4.20
C ASN A 494 22.50 -1.46 5.54
N LEU A 495 23.41 -1.53 6.52
CA LEU A 495 22.98 -1.69 7.91
C LEU A 495 22.11 -0.49 8.36
N PRO A 496 21.05 -0.71 9.15
CA PRO A 496 20.33 0.37 9.81
C PRO A 496 21.27 1.26 10.64
N PRO A 497 20.93 2.54 10.85
CA PRO A 497 21.82 3.49 11.55
C PRO A 497 22.34 2.98 12.90
N VAL A 498 21.45 2.50 13.78
CA VAL A 498 21.82 1.98 15.11
C VAL A 498 22.71 0.74 15.00
N ALA A 499 22.37 -0.20 14.11
CA ALA A 499 23.15 -1.42 13.88
C ALA A 499 24.58 -1.10 13.42
N THR A 500 24.76 -0.04 12.61
CA THR A 500 26.08 0.40 12.15
C THR A 500 26.99 0.80 13.32
N VAL A 501 26.47 1.57 14.28
CA VAL A 501 27.22 2.00 15.47
C VAL A 501 27.55 0.83 16.38
N VAL A 502 26.57 -0.06 16.63
CA VAL A 502 26.77 -1.27 17.43
C VAL A 502 27.83 -2.17 16.80
N ALA A 503 27.75 -2.41 15.48
CA ALA A 503 28.69 -3.26 14.75
C ALA A 503 30.13 -2.71 14.77
N ALA A 504 30.30 -1.39 14.78
CA ALA A 504 31.61 -0.77 14.96
C ALA A 504 32.13 -0.94 16.40
N LEU A 505 31.30 -0.66 17.41
CA LEU A 505 31.66 -0.79 18.82
C LEU A 505 32.12 -2.21 19.19
N VAL A 506 31.42 -3.25 18.71
CA VAL A 506 31.79 -4.65 19.01
C VAL A 506 32.96 -5.18 18.18
N GLY A 507 33.46 -4.38 17.22
CA GLY A 507 34.64 -4.68 16.41
C GLY A 507 34.39 -5.52 15.14
N THR A 508 33.14 -5.55 14.66
CA THR A 508 32.76 -6.21 13.40
C THR A 508 33.12 -5.34 12.20
N ILE A 509 32.86 -4.03 12.30
CA ILE A 509 33.26 -3.05 11.27
C ILE A 509 34.61 -2.45 11.66
N ARG A 510 35.64 -2.63 10.81
CA ARG A 510 36.96 -2.05 11.06
C ARG A 510 36.92 -0.54 10.85
N ARG A 511 37.67 0.20 11.67
CA ARG A 511 37.90 1.66 11.51
C ARG A 511 38.27 2.05 10.07
N LYS A 512 39.23 1.34 9.46
CA LYS A 512 39.65 1.60 8.07
C LYS A 512 38.52 1.43 7.05
N ALA A 513 37.54 0.55 7.34
CA ALA A 513 36.37 0.40 6.48
C ALA A 513 35.44 1.61 6.60
N LEU A 514 35.18 2.11 7.81
CA LEU A 514 34.41 3.34 8.03
C LEU A 514 35.08 4.55 7.34
N GLU A 515 36.39 4.72 7.53
CA GLU A 515 37.16 5.80 6.89
C GLU A 515 37.10 5.71 5.35
N LYS A 516 37.17 4.49 4.80
CA LYS A 516 37.05 4.25 3.36
C LYS A 516 35.64 4.52 2.83
N GLU A 517 34.61 4.15 3.58
CA GLU A 517 33.21 4.35 3.22
C GLU A 517 32.75 5.81 3.33
N LEU A 518 33.43 6.62 4.14
CA LEU A 518 33.26 8.07 4.20
C LEU A 518 34.09 8.81 3.14
N SER A 519 34.94 8.10 2.37
CA SER A 519 35.77 8.71 1.35
C SER A 519 34.96 9.12 0.10
N PRO A 520 35.29 10.25 -0.55
CA PRO A 520 34.60 10.71 -1.75
C PRO A 520 34.55 9.69 -2.90
N GLN A 521 35.52 8.79 -2.99
CA GLN A 521 35.65 7.81 -4.08
C GLN A 521 34.67 6.63 -3.96
N ARG A 522 34.08 6.41 -2.78
CA ARG A 522 33.16 5.29 -2.50
C ARG A 522 31.70 5.73 -2.39
N MET A 523 31.45 7.04 -2.36
CA MET A 523 30.10 7.56 -2.28
C MET A 523 29.37 7.35 -3.62
N PRO A 524 28.25 6.61 -3.65
CA PRO A 524 27.49 6.43 -4.88
C PRO A 524 26.94 7.78 -5.33
N ALA A 525 26.91 8.02 -6.65
CA ALA A 525 26.10 9.09 -7.21
C ALA A 525 24.66 8.58 -7.21
N PRO A 526 23.75 9.11 -6.37
CA PRO A 526 22.39 8.62 -6.32
C PRO A 526 21.67 8.96 -7.64
N ASP A 527 21.03 7.95 -8.23
CA ASP A 527 20.24 8.10 -9.45
C ASP A 527 18.81 8.60 -9.19
N CYS A 528 18.40 8.68 -7.91
CA CYS A 528 17.09 9.18 -7.49
C CYS A 528 17.12 9.86 -6.11
N VAL A 529 16.08 10.64 -5.81
CA VAL A 529 15.94 11.38 -4.55
C VAL A 529 15.81 10.47 -3.32
N HIS A 530 15.23 9.28 -3.47
CA HIS A 530 15.10 8.31 -2.37
C HIS A 530 16.47 7.80 -1.91
N THR A 531 17.31 7.35 -2.85
CA THR A 531 18.69 6.94 -2.55
C THR A 531 19.48 8.13 -1.99
N ALA A 532 19.29 9.32 -2.57
CA ALA A 532 19.94 10.54 -2.11
C ALA A 532 19.68 10.85 -0.63
N LEU A 533 18.43 10.71 -0.20
CA LEU A 533 18.05 11.00 1.18
C LEU A 533 18.43 9.89 2.15
N ALA A 534 18.40 8.62 1.71
CA ALA A 534 18.90 7.50 2.50
C ALA A 534 20.42 7.61 2.79
N LEU A 535 21.19 8.31 1.94
CA LEU A 535 22.62 8.51 2.14
C LEU A 535 22.93 9.38 3.37
N ILE A 536 22.05 10.31 3.75
CA ILE A 536 22.29 11.24 4.86
C ILE A 536 22.31 10.54 6.23
N PRO A 537 21.25 9.83 6.66
CA PRO A 537 21.28 9.10 7.92
C PRO A 537 22.34 7.99 7.90
N THR A 538 22.61 7.39 6.74
CA THR A 538 23.70 6.40 6.58
C THR A 538 25.08 7.01 6.83
N ALA A 539 25.37 8.18 6.24
CA ALA A 539 26.64 8.87 6.43
C ALA A 539 26.82 9.31 7.88
N ARG A 540 25.76 9.84 8.51
CA ARG A 540 25.76 10.18 9.94
C ARG A 540 26.01 8.98 10.82
N ALA A 541 25.36 7.85 10.57
CA ALA A 541 25.57 6.63 11.34
C ALA A 541 27.01 6.12 11.24
N ARG A 542 27.61 6.16 10.04
CA ARG A 542 29.03 5.81 9.82
C ARG A 542 29.98 6.76 10.55
N GLU A 543 29.67 8.05 10.58
CA GLU A 543 30.44 9.06 11.31
C GLU A 543 30.33 8.86 12.83
N ALA A 544 29.11 8.68 13.36
CA ALA A 544 28.87 8.36 14.76
C ALA A 544 29.56 7.06 15.17
N ALA A 545 29.53 6.02 14.32
CA ALA A 545 30.25 4.77 14.53
C ALA A 545 31.77 4.97 14.61
N LEU A 546 32.33 5.81 13.74
CA LEU A 546 33.76 6.15 13.75
C LEU A 546 34.14 6.90 15.03
N LEU A 547 33.35 7.88 15.45
CA LEU A 547 33.56 8.64 16.69
C LEU A 547 33.49 7.72 17.91
N ALA A 548 32.45 6.87 17.99
CA ALA A 548 32.23 5.94 19.09
C ALA A 548 33.42 5.00 19.35
N VAL A 549 34.14 4.59 18.29
CA VAL A 549 35.32 3.72 18.41
C VAL A 549 36.65 4.47 18.47
N THR A 550 36.66 5.79 18.31
CA THR A 550 37.88 6.62 18.36
C THR A 550 37.83 7.55 19.56
N THR A 551 37.31 8.75 19.38
CA THR A 551 37.14 9.79 20.39
C THR A 551 35.66 10.17 20.46
N PRO A 552 34.84 9.44 21.25
CA PRO A 552 33.41 9.71 21.36
C PRO A 552 33.18 11.11 21.96
N PRO A 553 32.40 12.00 21.31
CA PRO A 553 32.01 13.27 21.90
C PRO A 553 30.99 13.07 23.03
N PRO A 554 30.73 14.08 23.88
CA PRO A 554 29.76 13.96 24.97
C PRO A 554 28.32 13.73 24.49
N PHE A 555 27.99 14.08 23.24
CA PHE A 555 26.70 13.88 22.57
C PHE A 555 26.82 14.22 21.08
N LEU A 556 25.84 13.85 20.25
CA LEU A 556 25.71 14.29 18.86
C LEU A 556 25.07 15.68 18.79
N LEU A 557 25.50 16.51 17.84
CA LEU A 557 25.00 17.87 17.65
C LEU A 557 23.62 17.88 16.99
N ALA A 558 23.35 16.96 16.07
CA ALA A 558 22.11 16.96 15.30
C ALA A 558 20.91 16.32 16.01
N THR A 559 21.06 15.71 17.19
CA THR A 559 19.95 15.09 17.93
C THR A 559 18.78 16.07 18.07
N PRO A 560 17.58 15.75 17.56
CA PRO A 560 16.50 16.74 17.47
C PRO A 560 15.94 17.10 18.86
N THR A 561 15.37 18.30 18.99
CA THR A 561 14.63 18.73 20.19
C THR A 561 13.18 18.27 20.14
N TRP A 562 12.62 18.16 18.94
CA TRP A 562 11.20 17.87 18.70
C TRP A 562 11.01 16.60 17.88
N HIS A 563 9.85 15.94 18.05
CA HIS A 563 9.53 14.70 17.32
C HIS A 563 9.51 14.87 15.79
N THR A 564 9.28 16.09 15.29
CA THR A 564 9.36 16.44 13.86
C THR A 564 10.78 16.41 13.30
N GLY A 565 11.79 16.25 14.16
CA GLY A 565 13.21 16.32 13.84
C GLY A 565 13.79 17.73 13.86
N ALA A 566 13.01 18.75 14.22
CA ALA A 566 13.51 20.11 14.44
C ALA A 566 14.43 20.20 15.66
N LEU A 567 15.41 21.10 15.59
CA LEU A 567 16.39 21.39 16.63
C LEU A 567 16.28 22.87 17.02
N ASP A 568 16.16 23.14 18.32
CA ASP A 568 16.15 24.51 18.83
C ASP A 568 17.53 25.17 18.60
N ALA A 569 17.54 26.38 18.05
CA ALA A 569 18.79 27.06 17.71
C ALA A 569 19.67 27.31 18.96
N GLN A 570 19.05 27.64 20.09
CA GLN A 570 19.77 27.84 21.36
C GLN A 570 20.39 26.54 21.87
N GLU A 571 19.67 25.41 21.76
CA GLU A 571 20.19 24.10 22.13
C GLU A 571 21.45 23.74 21.32
N LEU A 572 21.48 24.06 20.02
CA LEU A 572 22.69 23.86 19.21
C LEU A 572 23.85 24.79 19.62
N VAL A 573 23.57 26.03 20.01
CA VAL A 573 24.58 26.95 20.57
C VAL A 573 25.16 26.40 21.87
N ASP A 574 24.31 25.90 22.76
CA ASP A 574 24.73 25.32 24.04
C ASP A 574 25.59 24.07 23.82
N ARG A 575 25.20 23.20 22.88
CA ARG A 575 25.99 22.03 22.47
C ARG A 575 27.37 22.40 21.90
N LEU A 576 27.43 23.42 21.03
CA LEU A 576 28.70 23.90 20.48
C LEU A 576 29.57 24.58 21.54
N THR A 577 28.98 25.21 22.56
CA THR A 577 29.69 25.76 23.73
C THR A 577 30.44 24.65 24.46
N VAL A 578 29.78 23.52 24.73
CA VAL A 578 30.41 22.35 25.36
C VAL A 578 31.53 21.77 24.49
N TYR A 579 31.32 21.68 23.17
CA TYR A 579 32.36 21.22 22.25
C TYR A 579 33.60 22.12 22.29
N ARG A 580 33.41 23.45 22.27
CA ARG A 580 34.49 24.42 22.41
C ARG A 580 35.25 24.22 23.71
N ASP A 581 34.53 24.11 24.84
CA ASP A 581 35.14 24.00 26.17
C ASP A 581 35.96 22.70 26.31
N LEU A 582 35.59 21.65 25.58
CA LEU A 582 36.33 20.38 25.49
C LEU A 582 37.37 20.33 24.36
N GLY A 583 37.50 21.38 23.54
CA GLY A 583 38.39 21.42 22.38
C GLY A 583 38.05 20.40 21.29
N LEU A 584 36.76 20.06 21.13
CA LEU A 584 36.27 19.09 20.16
C LEU A 584 35.83 19.77 18.87
N GLU A 585 36.28 19.25 17.74
CA GLU A 585 35.80 19.67 16.42
C GLU A 585 34.52 18.92 16.03
N PRO A 586 33.47 19.63 15.57
CA PRO A 586 32.25 19.00 15.06
C PRO A 586 32.50 18.06 13.89
N ALA A 587 31.88 16.89 13.95
CA ALA A 587 31.93 15.93 12.86
C ALA A 587 31.11 16.45 11.65
N PRO A 588 31.64 16.39 10.42
CA PRO A 588 31.04 17.08 9.28
C PRO A 588 29.58 16.73 8.97
N ALA A 589 29.22 15.44 8.94
CA ALA A 589 27.87 15.01 8.56
C ALA A 589 26.84 15.29 9.67
N ASP A 590 27.24 15.09 10.93
CA ASP A 590 26.42 15.39 12.10
C ASP A 590 26.16 16.89 12.22
N PHE A 591 27.20 17.74 12.08
CA PHE A 591 27.01 19.18 12.13
C PHE A 591 26.20 19.72 10.94
N ALA A 592 26.41 19.17 9.73
CA ALA A 592 25.61 19.53 8.56
C ALA A 592 24.11 19.25 8.76
N GLN A 593 23.77 18.11 9.35
CA GLN A 593 22.39 17.79 9.69
C GLN A 593 21.84 18.71 10.79
N ALA A 594 22.66 19.09 11.78
CA ALA A 594 22.25 20.02 12.82
C ALA A 594 21.87 21.39 12.24
N LEU A 595 22.61 21.87 11.24
CA LEU A 595 22.28 23.10 10.51
C LEU A 595 20.93 22.99 9.77
N LEU A 596 20.64 21.87 9.11
CA LEU A 596 19.35 21.68 8.42
C LEU A 596 18.15 21.58 9.37
N ARG A 597 18.39 21.20 10.63
CA ARG A 597 17.36 21.05 11.66
C ARG A 597 17.04 22.33 12.43
N VAL A 598 17.85 23.38 12.32
CA VAL A 598 17.58 24.67 12.96
C VAL A 598 16.87 25.63 12.00
N ARG A 599 15.84 26.31 12.50
CA ARG A 599 15.12 27.34 11.77
C ARG A 599 16.00 28.58 11.56
N ARG A 600 15.98 29.13 10.35
CA ARG A 600 16.66 30.38 9.99
C ARG A 600 15.91 31.62 10.50
N GLY A 601 16.52 32.79 10.39
CA GLY A 601 15.92 34.06 10.80
C GLY A 601 15.85 34.23 12.32
N GLN A 602 16.86 33.75 13.05
CA GLN A 602 16.93 33.78 14.51
C GLN A 602 18.11 34.67 14.97
N PRO A 603 17.94 36.01 14.99
CA PRO A 603 19.06 36.94 15.18
C PRO A 603 19.73 36.82 16.56
N GLU A 604 18.97 36.54 17.61
CA GLU A 604 19.51 36.36 18.98
C GLU A 604 20.41 35.12 19.06
N ALA A 605 19.93 33.98 18.55
CA ALA A 605 20.73 32.75 18.49
C ALA A 605 21.92 32.88 17.53
N ALA A 606 21.79 33.63 16.43
CA ALA A 606 22.90 33.94 15.53
C ALA A 606 24.01 34.74 16.24
N ALA A 607 23.63 35.75 17.03
CA ALA A 607 24.58 36.53 17.82
C ALA A 607 25.28 35.65 18.88
N ALA A 608 24.53 34.81 19.60
CA ALA A 608 25.09 33.88 20.57
C ALA A 608 26.07 32.88 19.93
N ALA A 609 25.73 32.33 18.76
CA ALA A 609 26.62 31.45 17.99
C ALA A 609 27.92 32.16 17.57
N GLY A 610 27.84 33.43 17.14
CA GLY A 610 29.00 34.22 16.75
C GLY A 610 29.96 34.52 17.90
N LEU A 611 29.46 34.60 19.14
CA LEU A 611 30.28 34.80 20.34
C LEU A 611 31.08 33.56 20.76
N LEU A 612 30.85 32.40 20.15
CA LEU A 612 31.61 31.18 20.47
C LEU A 612 33.08 31.27 20.04
N GLY A 613 33.39 32.09 19.03
CA GLY A 613 34.76 32.27 18.53
C GLY A 613 35.36 31.02 17.85
N THR A 614 34.52 30.10 17.37
CA THR A 614 34.92 28.88 16.66
C THR A 614 34.43 28.89 15.21
N PRO A 615 35.10 28.19 14.28
CA PRO A 615 34.62 28.08 12.89
C PRO A 615 33.21 27.51 12.77
N ALA A 616 32.84 26.57 13.66
CA ALA A 616 31.49 26.01 13.72
C ALA A 616 30.47 27.04 14.21
N GLY A 617 30.82 27.86 15.21
CA GLY A 617 29.98 28.95 15.71
C GLY A 617 29.73 30.02 14.64
N GLU A 618 30.77 30.43 13.90
CA GLU A 618 30.65 31.37 12.78
C GLU A 618 29.75 30.81 11.66
N ARG A 619 29.90 29.52 11.33
CA ARG A 619 29.06 28.86 10.34
C ARG A 619 27.59 28.77 10.77
N LEU A 620 27.32 28.46 12.04
CA LEU A 620 25.96 28.47 12.59
C LEU A 620 25.38 29.89 12.58
N ALA A 621 26.14 30.89 13.01
CA ALA A 621 25.71 32.29 13.00
C ALA A 621 25.34 32.75 11.58
N SER A 622 26.19 32.44 10.60
CA SER A 622 25.91 32.74 9.19
C SER A 622 24.68 32.01 8.67
N TRP A 623 24.43 30.77 9.11
CA TRP A 623 23.26 30.00 8.69
C TRP A 623 21.96 30.56 9.28
N LEU A 624 21.96 30.91 10.57
CA LEU A 624 20.81 31.47 11.28
C LEU A 624 20.47 32.90 10.83
N ALA A 625 21.48 33.68 10.43
CA ALA A 625 21.30 35.03 9.92
C ALA A 625 20.87 35.07 8.44
N ALA A 626 21.11 33.99 7.67
CA ALA A 626 20.71 33.92 6.28
C ALA A 626 19.19 33.86 6.16
N GLU A 627 18.63 34.59 5.19
CA GLU A 627 17.24 34.40 4.80
C GLU A 627 17.02 32.99 4.24
N GLU A 628 15.83 32.45 4.47
CA GLU A 628 15.43 31.20 3.87
C GLU A 628 15.10 31.47 2.40
N PRO A 629 15.82 30.84 1.44
CA PRO A 629 15.52 31.07 0.04
C PRO A 629 14.14 30.49 -0.23
N ALA A 630 13.20 31.34 -0.67
CA ALA A 630 11.90 30.90 -1.17
C ALA A 630 12.15 29.76 -2.17
N PRO A 631 11.62 28.54 -1.95
CA PRO A 631 11.93 27.39 -2.78
C PRO A 631 11.26 27.61 -4.13
N PRO A 632 12.01 27.92 -5.20
CA PRO A 632 11.36 28.16 -6.47
C PRO A 632 11.29 26.79 -7.13
N ALA A 633 10.10 26.26 -7.31
CA ALA A 633 9.91 25.11 -8.16
C ALA A 633 9.64 25.59 -9.59
N LEU A 634 10.41 25.12 -10.57
CA LEU A 634 9.98 25.28 -11.97
C LEU A 634 8.77 24.36 -12.14
N ARG A 635 7.59 24.94 -12.33
CA ARG A 635 6.34 24.21 -12.60
C ARG A 635 6.17 24.07 -14.11
N ARG A 636 5.98 22.84 -14.58
CA ARG A 636 5.68 22.54 -15.99
C ARG A 636 4.72 21.35 -16.09
N VAL A 637 4.07 21.21 -17.24
CA VAL A 637 3.27 20.03 -17.55
C VAL A 637 4.09 19.12 -18.47
N ASP A 638 4.29 17.88 -18.05
CA ASP A 638 4.95 16.84 -18.84
C ASP A 638 3.92 15.97 -19.54
N GLU A 639 4.08 15.83 -20.86
CA GLU A 639 3.29 14.92 -21.69
C GLU A 639 3.77 13.47 -21.51
N PRO A 640 2.86 12.48 -21.51
CA PRO A 640 3.23 11.09 -21.39
C PRO A 640 4.06 10.64 -22.59
N VAL A 641 5.22 10.03 -22.32
CA VAL A 641 6.07 9.43 -23.36
C VAL A 641 5.76 7.94 -23.47
N GLU A 642 5.29 7.51 -24.64
CA GLU A 642 5.00 6.10 -24.93
C GLU A 642 6.32 5.30 -24.95
N ARG A 643 6.58 4.50 -23.91
CA ARG A 643 7.76 3.63 -23.84
C ARG A 643 7.32 2.18 -23.71
N THR A 644 7.68 1.34 -24.67
CA THR A 644 7.51 -0.12 -24.60
C THR A 644 8.80 -0.75 -24.08
N SER A 645 8.79 -1.27 -22.85
CA SER A 645 9.89 -2.12 -22.35
C SER A 645 9.50 -3.59 -22.50
N PRO A 646 10.24 -4.41 -23.27
CA PRO A 646 9.91 -5.82 -23.50
C PRO A 646 10.28 -6.75 -22.32
N ARG A 647 10.90 -6.25 -21.25
CA ARG A 647 11.45 -7.08 -20.16
C ARG A 647 10.76 -6.90 -18.81
N TRP A 648 10.04 -5.80 -18.63
CA TRP A 648 9.30 -5.45 -17.41
C TRP A 648 8.12 -4.54 -17.77
N THR A 649 6.89 -4.93 -17.40
CA THR A 649 5.68 -4.11 -17.53
C THR A 649 5.66 -3.03 -16.45
N TRP A 650 6.48 -1.99 -16.60
CA TRP A 650 6.31 -0.76 -15.84
C TRP A 650 5.04 -0.04 -16.35
N HIS A 651 4.15 0.38 -15.45
CA HIS A 651 2.99 1.18 -15.81
C HIS A 651 3.48 2.60 -16.09
N TYR A 652 3.50 2.99 -17.37
CA TYR A 652 3.86 4.35 -17.76
C TYR A 652 2.68 5.31 -17.53
N PRO A 653 2.96 6.60 -17.27
CA PRO A 653 1.94 7.63 -17.20
C PRO A 653 1.08 7.59 -18.48
N SER A 654 -0.24 7.61 -18.32
CA SER A 654 -1.19 7.64 -19.45
C SER A 654 -1.86 9.01 -19.63
N VAL A 655 -1.51 9.97 -18.79
CA VAL A 655 -2.06 11.33 -18.76
C VAL A 655 -0.93 12.35 -18.55
N PRO A 656 -1.11 13.62 -18.96
CA PRO A 656 -0.19 14.69 -18.62
C PRO A 656 -0.05 14.85 -17.10
N ARG A 657 1.15 15.23 -16.64
CA ARG A 657 1.46 15.41 -15.21
C ARG A 657 2.02 16.79 -14.92
N ILE A 658 1.59 17.40 -13.84
CA ILE A 658 2.26 18.60 -13.31
C ILE A 658 3.55 18.15 -12.63
N VAL A 659 4.66 18.67 -13.13
CA VAL A 659 6.01 18.42 -12.63
C VAL A 659 6.55 19.69 -12.00
N MET A 660 7.16 19.51 -10.83
CA MET A 660 7.87 20.57 -10.12
C MET A 660 9.34 20.19 -10.01
N GLU A 661 10.23 21.18 -10.17
CA GLU A 661 11.67 20.97 -10.06
C GLU A 661 12.27 21.93 -9.03
N THR A 662 12.94 21.40 -8.01
CA THR A 662 13.68 22.24 -7.04
C THR A 662 14.84 22.97 -7.73
N ARG A 663 15.08 24.24 -7.42
CA ARG A 663 16.28 24.94 -7.91
C ARG A 663 17.56 24.44 -7.24
N LYS A 664 18.68 24.67 -7.94
CA LYS A 664 20.03 24.43 -7.42
C LYS A 664 20.30 25.26 -6.15
N ARG A 665 20.73 24.63 -5.06
CA ARG A 665 21.16 25.29 -3.81
C ARG A 665 22.68 25.20 -3.68
N LEU A 666 23.38 26.27 -4.09
CA LEU A 666 24.85 26.30 -4.13
C LEU A 666 25.49 26.13 -2.76
N VAL A 667 24.86 26.65 -1.70
CA VAL A 667 25.35 26.50 -0.31
C VAL A 667 25.50 25.02 0.07
N LEU A 668 24.55 24.16 -0.32
CA LEU A 668 24.60 22.72 -0.03
C LEU A 668 25.64 21.99 -0.89
N GLN A 669 26.08 22.55 -2.03
CA GLN A 669 27.11 21.93 -2.88
C GLN A 669 28.53 22.42 -2.58
N ARG A 670 28.67 23.58 -1.92
CA ARG A 670 29.96 24.21 -1.63
C ARG A 670 30.37 24.04 -0.17
N ASP A 671 29.41 24.22 0.74
CA ASP A 671 29.70 24.41 2.17
C ASP A 671 29.30 23.20 3.01
N PHE A 672 28.67 22.19 2.42
CA PHE A 672 28.22 20.97 3.11
C PHE A 672 29.09 19.75 2.73
N PRO A 673 29.05 18.66 3.50
CA PRO A 673 29.74 17.42 3.14
C PRO A 673 29.12 16.76 1.90
N LEU A 674 29.91 15.94 1.21
CA LEU A 674 29.52 15.28 -0.04
C LEU A 674 28.16 14.54 0.00
N PRO A 675 27.78 13.81 1.07
CA PRO A 675 26.44 13.19 1.17
C PRO A 675 25.27 14.16 1.01
N PHE A 676 25.45 15.44 1.36
CA PHE A 676 24.40 16.48 1.32
C PHE A 676 24.39 17.26 0.01
N HIS A 677 25.44 17.16 -0.82
CA HIS A 677 25.52 17.89 -2.10
C HIS A 677 24.35 17.59 -3.03
N VAL A 678 23.79 16.38 -2.93
CA VAL A 678 22.63 15.97 -3.71
C VAL A 678 21.40 16.81 -3.40
N LEU A 679 21.17 17.22 -2.15
CA LEU A 679 20.08 18.12 -1.77
C LEU A 679 20.20 19.49 -2.47
N GLY A 680 21.42 19.88 -2.82
CA GLY A 680 21.68 21.10 -3.57
C GLY A 680 21.49 20.97 -5.08
N ARG A 681 21.28 19.78 -5.63
CA ARG A 681 21.07 19.57 -7.08
C ARG A 681 19.59 19.78 -7.43
N PRO A 682 19.29 20.28 -8.64
CA PRO A 682 17.92 20.28 -9.12
C PRO A 682 17.36 18.86 -9.16
N HIS A 683 16.15 18.68 -8.66
CA HIS A 683 15.43 17.41 -8.69
C HIS A 683 14.09 17.62 -9.38
N SER A 684 13.91 16.97 -10.52
CA SER A 684 12.65 16.91 -11.27
C SER A 684 11.85 15.67 -10.86
N THR A 685 10.53 15.80 -10.78
CA THR A 685 9.61 14.68 -10.53
C THR A 685 9.40 13.77 -11.73
N SER A 686 10.04 14.05 -12.88
CA SER A 686 9.85 13.31 -14.14
C SER A 686 10.64 11.99 -14.23
N ALA A 687 11.65 11.77 -13.37
CA ALA A 687 12.46 10.56 -13.42
C ALA A 687 11.78 9.41 -12.66
N TYR A 688 11.33 8.39 -13.39
CA TYR A 688 10.79 7.17 -12.80
C TYR A 688 11.85 6.47 -11.95
N CYS A 689 11.57 6.29 -10.66
CA CYS A 689 12.44 5.58 -9.73
C CYS A 689 12.01 4.11 -9.66
N SER A 690 12.90 3.18 -9.99
CA SER A 690 12.63 1.73 -9.95
C SER A 690 12.75 1.10 -8.56
N HIS A 691 13.08 1.88 -7.53
CA HIS A 691 13.22 1.38 -6.16
C HIS A 691 11.85 1.28 -5.48
N TRP A 692 11.58 0.11 -4.88
CA TRP A 692 10.44 -0.07 -3.98
C TRP A 692 10.61 0.86 -2.78
N TRP A 693 9.59 1.68 -2.52
CA TRP A 693 9.60 2.67 -1.44
C TRP A 693 8.64 2.28 -0.33
N THR A 694 9.16 2.24 0.89
CA THR A 694 8.41 2.20 2.14
C THR A 694 8.39 3.63 2.69
N GLY A 695 7.19 4.15 2.95
CA GLY A 695 6.96 5.57 3.25
C GLY A 695 7.43 6.03 4.63
N ASP A 696 8.73 5.93 4.91
CA ASP A 696 9.24 5.82 6.28
C ASP A 696 9.40 7.14 7.06
N GLY A 697 8.76 8.25 6.65
CA GLY A 697 8.73 9.52 7.42
C GLY A 697 10.07 10.24 7.62
N GLN A 698 11.21 9.61 7.33
CA GLN A 698 12.59 10.09 7.56
C GLN A 698 12.88 11.48 6.95
N TRP A 699 12.17 11.84 5.89
CA TRP A 699 12.26 13.11 5.17
C TRP A 699 12.08 14.32 6.08
N THR A 700 11.07 14.26 6.94
CA THR A 700 10.72 15.34 7.87
C THR A 700 11.84 15.57 8.87
N ALA A 701 12.47 14.50 9.35
CA ALA A 701 13.60 14.65 10.26
C ALA A 701 14.90 15.09 9.59
N ILE A 702 15.03 14.95 8.27
CA ILE A 702 16.20 15.47 7.53
C ILE A 702 16.02 16.98 7.29
N LEU A 703 14.83 17.39 6.87
CA LEU A 703 14.49 18.77 6.48
C LEU A 703 13.21 19.27 7.18
N PRO A 704 13.23 19.44 8.52
CA PRO A 704 12.02 19.73 9.30
C PRO A 704 11.42 21.12 9.04
N HIS A 705 12.15 22.00 8.34
CA HIS A 705 11.73 23.37 8.01
C HIS A 705 11.45 23.60 6.51
N ASP A 706 11.68 22.60 5.65
CA ASP A 706 11.64 22.76 4.18
C ASP A 706 10.54 21.87 3.57
N ARG A 707 9.30 22.09 4.02
CA ARG A 707 8.13 21.30 3.60
C ARG A 707 7.94 21.32 2.09
N GLU A 708 8.20 22.45 1.45
CA GLU A 708 8.04 22.64 0.02
C GLU A 708 8.98 21.78 -0.83
N SER A 709 10.27 21.70 -0.47
CA SER A 709 11.20 20.84 -1.22
C SER A 709 10.87 19.37 -1.03
N VAL A 710 10.47 18.99 0.18
CA VAL A 710 10.01 17.61 0.46
C VAL A 710 8.73 17.31 -0.32
N ALA A 711 7.78 18.25 -0.39
CA ALA A 711 6.56 18.09 -1.19
C ALA A 711 6.87 17.91 -2.68
N VAL A 712 7.80 18.70 -3.25
CA VAL A 712 8.27 18.49 -4.63
C VAL A 712 8.80 17.08 -4.81
N TRP A 713 9.62 16.57 -3.88
CA TRP A 713 10.20 15.23 -4.00
C TRP A 713 9.18 14.09 -3.85
N LEU A 714 8.17 14.28 -3.00
CA LEU A 714 7.07 13.31 -2.83
C LEU A 714 6.07 13.32 -3.98
N LEU A 715 5.97 14.42 -4.74
CA LEU A 715 4.94 14.61 -5.76
C LEU A 715 4.91 13.49 -6.81
N ASN A 716 6.05 12.89 -7.17
CA ASN A 716 6.05 11.75 -8.10
C ASN A 716 5.34 10.52 -7.51
N ALA A 717 5.61 10.17 -6.25
CA ALA A 717 4.98 9.04 -5.56
C ALA A 717 3.49 9.30 -5.31
N VAL A 718 3.13 10.53 -4.93
CA VAL A 718 1.75 10.96 -4.76
C VAL A 718 0.98 10.92 -6.09
N THR A 719 1.60 11.41 -7.17
CA THR A 719 0.99 11.38 -8.51
C THR A 719 0.76 9.95 -8.98
N ALA A 720 1.73 9.05 -8.76
CA ALA A 720 1.58 7.63 -9.08
C ALA A 720 0.40 6.98 -8.34
N CYS A 721 0.08 7.40 -7.11
CA CYS A 721 -1.13 6.95 -6.41
C CYS A 721 -2.43 7.47 -7.06
N ALA A 722 -2.39 8.61 -7.74
CA ALA A 722 -3.53 9.19 -8.43
C ALA A 722 -3.76 8.59 -9.83
N ASP A 723 -2.73 8.49 -10.67
CA ASP A 723 -2.89 8.09 -12.07
C ASP A 723 -2.46 6.64 -12.38
N LEU A 724 -1.62 6.01 -11.54
CA LEU A 724 -1.27 4.59 -11.61
C LEU A 724 -2.04 3.77 -10.57
N ASP A 725 -1.63 2.52 -10.33
CA ASP A 725 -2.24 1.63 -9.32
C ASP A 725 -1.39 1.51 -8.04
N ASP A 726 -0.44 2.43 -7.85
CA ASP A 726 0.49 2.44 -6.72
C ASP A 726 -0.24 2.77 -5.41
N ARG A 727 0.31 2.31 -4.29
CA ARG A 727 -0.24 2.45 -2.93
C ARG A 727 0.77 3.07 -2.00
N GLY A 728 0.29 3.87 -1.04
CA GLY A 728 1.08 4.33 0.10
C GLY A 728 1.96 5.55 -0.16
N GLY A 729 1.94 6.12 -1.38
CA GLY A 729 2.66 7.35 -1.75
C GLY A 729 2.26 8.58 -0.92
N THR A 730 1.09 8.54 -0.28
CA THR A 730 0.53 9.64 0.51
C THR A 730 0.89 9.59 2.00
N ARG A 731 1.46 8.48 2.48
CA ARG A 731 1.69 8.21 3.93
C ARG A 731 2.50 9.28 4.67
N SER A 732 3.39 9.99 3.96
CA SER A 732 4.22 11.03 4.55
C SER A 732 3.52 12.39 4.70
N LEU A 733 2.33 12.59 4.11
CA LEU A 733 1.65 13.89 4.10
C LEU A 733 1.27 14.37 5.52
N PRO A 734 0.73 13.54 6.43
CA PRO A 734 0.44 13.97 7.80
C PRO A 734 1.69 14.50 8.53
N LEU A 735 2.79 13.75 8.48
CA LEU A 735 4.06 14.18 9.09
C LEU A 735 4.58 15.48 8.46
N LEU A 736 4.35 15.68 7.16
CA LEU A 736 4.80 16.87 6.44
C LEU A 736 4.00 18.13 6.81
N VAL A 737 2.68 18.02 7.01
CA VAL A 737 1.85 19.14 7.47
C VAL A 737 2.06 19.46 8.94
N GLU A 738 2.52 18.49 9.74
CA GLU A 738 2.90 18.68 11.15
C GLU A 738 4.30 19.32 11.32
N SER A 739 5.19 19.14 10.34
CA SER A 739 6.54 19.74 10.32
C SER A 739 6.48 21.27 10.32
N ASP A 740 7.61 21.97 10.37
CA ASP A 740 7.69 23.44 10.33
C ASP A 740 8.05 23.96 8.94
N GLY A 741 7.83 25.26 8.68
CA GLY A 741 8.11 25.89 7.39
C GLY A 741 6.86 26.37 6.66
N GLU A 742 7.06 26.92 5.46
CA GLU A 742 5.96 27.46 4.64
C GLU A 742 5.10 26.34 4.06
N ALA A 743 3.77 26.50 4.15
CA ALA A 743 2.81 25.71 3.39
C ALA A 743 2.58 26.37 2.02
N GLY A 744 3.47 26.10 1.07
CA GLY A 744 3.51 26.82 -0.21
C GLY A 744 2.86 26.04 -1.37
N PRO A 745 3.19 26.42 -2.61
CA PRO A 745 2.64 25.82 -3.82
C PRO A 745 2.84 24.30 -3.96
N ALA A 746 4.00 23.78 -3.58
CA ALA A 746 4.31 22.37 -3.76
C ALA A 746 3.49 21.48 -2.81
N LEU A 747 3.35 21.88 -1.54
CA LEU A 747 2.55 21.14 -0.57
C LEU A 747 1.07 21.12 -0.96
N HIS A 748 0.52 22.25 -1.40
CA HIS A 748 -0.87 22.32 -1.85
C HIS A 748 -1.10 21.47 -3.11
N LEU A 749 -0.18 21.48 -4.08
CA LEU A 749 -0.27 20.61 -5.25
C LEU A 749 -0.20 19.11 -4.88
N ALA A 750 0.68 18.74 -3.95
CA ALA A 750 0.78 17.37 -3.45
C ALA A 750 -0.53 16.93 -2.78
N LEU A 751 -1.12 17.77 -1.92
CA LEU A 751 -2.43 17.52 -1.31
C LEU A 751 -3.54 17.40 -2.38
N ALA A 752 -3.62 18.34 -3.33
CA ALA A 752 -4.60 18.31 -4.41
C ALA A 752 -4.52 17.01 -5.24
N THR A 753 -3.30 16.56 -5.54
CA THR A 753 -3.04 15.31 -6.25
C THR A 753 -3.46 14.10 -5.43
N ALA A 754 -3.12 14.07 -4.14
CA ALA A 754 -3.42 12.98 -3.21
C ALA A 754 -4.92 12.79 -2.98
N LEU A 755 -5.72 13.86 -2.99
CA LEU A 755 -7.19 13.78 -2.94
C LEU A 755 -7.79 13.01 -4.13
N GLY A 756 -7.05 12.85 -5.22
CA GLY A 756 -7.41 12.04 -6.39
C GLY A 756 -6.88 10.61 -6.38
N ALA A 757 -6.25 10.15 -5.28
CA ALA A 757 -5.65 8.83 -5.18
C ALA A 757 -6.65 7.70 -5.49
N ARG A 758 -6.18 6.65 -6.18
CA ARG A 758 -7.00 5.52 -6.62
C ARG A 758 -7.52 4.69 -5.45
N HIS A 759 -6.69 4.47 -4.43
CA HIS A 759 -7.03 3.68 -3.25
C HIS A 759 -7.61 4.57 -2.15
N ALA A 760 -8.62 4.07 -1.44
CA ALA A 760 -9.34 4.84 -0.42
C ALA A 760 -8.47 5.22 0.77
N GLU A 761 -7.58 4.32 1.20
CA GLU A 761 -6.62 4.55 2.29
C GLU A 761 -5.75 5.78 2.01
N ASP A 762 -5.21 5.91 0.80
CA ASP A 762 -4.40 7.06 0.40
C ASP A 762 -5.21 8.38 0.34
N ARG A 763 -6.49 8.31 -0.04
CA ARG A 763 -7.38 9.48 0.00
C ARG A 763 -7.68 9.93 1.43
N LEU A 764 -7.90 8.99 2.35
CA LEU A 764 -8.14 9.31 3.76
C LEU A 764 -6.94 10.01 4.39
N VAL A 765 -5.72 9.51 4.13
CA VAL A 765 -4.49 10.16 4.57
C VAL A 765 -4.36 11.60 4.04
N ALA A 766 -4.76 11.82 2.78
CA ALA A 766 -4.78 13.16 2.18
C ALA A 766 -5.83 14.09 2.83
N VAL A 767 -7.00 13.55 3.18
CA VAL A 767 -8.06 14.27 3.90
C VAL A 767 -7.59 14.67 5.30
N ASP A 768 -6.96 13.75 6.05
CA ASP A 768 -6.41 14.04 7.37
C ASP A 768 -5.36 15.17 7.31
N ALA A 769 -4.43 15.08 6.36
CA ALA A 769 -3.40 16.10 6.17
C ALA A 769 -4.00 17.47 5.78
N LEU A 770 -5.04 17.49 4.93
CA LEU A 770 -5.77 18.71 4.58
C LEU A 770 -6.44 19.34 5.80
N LEU A 771 -7.13 18.54 6.62
CA LEU A 771 -7.87 19.02 7.78
C LEU A 771 -6.92 19.54 8.87
N VAL A 772 -5.76 18.91 9.06
CA VAL A 772 -4.70 19.41 9.95
C VAL A 772 -4.17 20.75 9.45
N LEU A 773 -3.91 20.90 8.15
CA LEU A 773 -3.43 22.17 7.58
C LEU A 773 -4.48 23.29 7.71
N ALA A 774 -5.76 22.96 7.56
CA ALA A 774 -6.88 23.87 7.81
C ALA A 774 -6.96 24.28 9.29
N ALA A 775 -6.87 23.33 10.21
CA ALA A 775 -6.89 23.58 11.66
C ALA A 775 -5.74 24.50 12.10
N ARG A 776 -4.59 24.41 11.43
CA ARG A 776 -3.43 25.28 11.66
C ARG A 776 -3.58 26.69 11.06
N GLY A 777 -4.60 26.93 10.26
CA GLY A 777 -4.77 28.19 9.52
C GLY A 777 -3.75 28.39 8.39
N GLU A 778 -3.13 27.30 7.92
CA GLU A 778 -2.05 27.32 6.91
C GLU A 778 -2.55 26.85 5.52
N LEU A 779 -3.84 26.51 5.38
CA LEU A 779 -4.43 26.05 4.13
C LEU A 779 -4.86 27.23 3.23
N ASP A 780 -4.20 27.38 2.09
CA ASP A 780 -4.61 28.25 0.99
C ASP A 780 -5.66 27.53 0.13
N THR A 781 -6.93 27.72 0.48
CA THR A 781 -8.07 27.07 -0.20
C THR A 781 -8.22 27.51 -1.66
N ALA A 782 -7.83 28.75 -1.98
CA ALA A 782 -7.90 29.28 -3.34
C ALA A 782 -6.90 28.58 -4.26
N ARG A 783 -5.67 28.41 -3.78
CA ARG A 783 -4.62 27.67 -4.47
C ARG A 783 -4.96 26.20 -4.62
N LEU A 784 -5.37 25.53 -3.54
CA LEU A 784 -5.75 24.13 -3.58
C LEU A 784 -6.87 23.89 -4.61
N GLY A 785 -7.88 24.77 -4.62
CA GLY A 785 -8.97 24.71 -5.60
C GLY A 785 -8.49 24.91 -7.04
N GLY A 786 -7.58 25.87 -7.28
CA GLY A 786 -6.96 26.09 -8.58
C GLY A 786 -6.17 24.87 -9.08
N ASP A 787 -5.33 24.27 -8.23
CA ASP A 787 -4.58 23.06 -8.58
C ASP A 787 -5.50 21.87 -8.84
N LEU A 788 -6.58 21.70 -8.05
CA LEU A 788 -7.60 20.66 -8.29
C LEU A 788 -8.29 20.84 -9.65
N ALA A 789 -8.65 22.06 -10.04
CA ALA A 789 -9.27 22.34 -11.32
C ALA A 789 -8.35 21.97 -12.48
N GLU A 790 -7.07 22.32 -12.40
CA GLU A 790 -6.06 21.98 -13.41
C GLU A 790 -5.82 20.47 -13.48
N LEU A 791 -5.65 19.79 -12.34
CA LEU A 791 -5.44 18.34 -12.27
C LEU A 791 -6.64 17.54 -12.82
N VAL A 792 -7.86 18.03 -12.64
CA VAL A 792 -9.07 17.46 -13.27
C VAL A 792 -9.03 17.67 -14.78
N GLY A 793 -8.63 18.86 -15.24
CA GLY A 793 -8.47 19.18 -16.67
C GLY A 793 -7.42 18.31 -17.38
N LEU A 794 -6.30 18.03 -16.71
CA LEU A 794 -5.25 17.13 -17.20
C LEU A 794 -5.64 15.64 -17.08
N GLY A 795 -6.68 15.33 -16.31
CA GLY A 795 -7.14 13.96 -16.08
C GLY A 795 -6.30 13.16 -15.09
N THR A 796 -5.33 13.79 -14.40
CA THR A 796 -4.58 13.20 -13.29
C THR A 796 -5.51 12.87 -12.12
N VAL A 797 -6.40 13.80 -11.76
CA VAL A 797 -7.43 13.60 -10.73
C VAL A 797 -8.75 13.26 -11.40
N LYS A 798 -9.35 12.11 -11.01
CA LYS A 798 -10.68 11.71 -11.50
C LYS A 798 -11.77 12.31 -10.62
N VAL A 799 -12.79 12.89 -11.25
CA VAL A 799 -13.89 13.61 -10.57
C VAL A 799 -14.56 12.75 -9.49
N ASN A 800 -14.82 11.47 -9.76
CA ASN A 800 -15.48 10.59 -8.77
C ASN A 800 -14.64 10.39 -7.50
N ARG A 801 -13.31 10.41 -7.61
CA ARG A 801 -12.39 10.28 -6.45
C ARG A 801 -12.30 11.59 -5.70
N LEU A 802 -12.27 12.71 -6.41
CA LEU A 802 -12.34 14.03 -5.80
C LEU A 802 -13.63 14.21 -4.99
N VAL A 803 -14.78 13.82 -5.57
CA VAL A 803 -16.08 13.86 -4.88
C VAL A 803 -16.06 13.05 -3.59
N ASP A 804 -15.46 11.85 -3.63
CA ASP A 804 -15.32 10.97 -2.46
C ASP A 804 -14.50 11.64 -1.35
N SER A 805 -13.33 12.20 -1.68
CA SER A 805 -12.47 12.90 -0.72
C SER A 805 -13.13 14.14 -0.11
N VAL A 806 -13.71 15.00 -0.95
CA VAL A 806 -14.33 16.26 -0.48
C VAL A 806 -15.60 15.98 0.32
N ARG A 807 -16.39 14.96 -0.05
CA ARG A 807 -17.53 14.51 0.75
C ARG A 807 -17.08 13.97 2.10
N THR A 808 -16.03 13.16 2.13
CA THR A 808 -15.47 12.60 3.36
C THR A 808 -14.99 13.71 4.29
N ALA A 809 -14.25 14.69 3.76
CA ALA A 809 -13.82 15.85 4.52
C ALA A 809 -15.01 16.69 5.02
N ALA A 810 -15.99 17.00 4.17
CA ALA A 810 -17.17 17.77 4.58
C ALA A 810 -17.97 17.06 5.70
N ALA A 811 -18.05 15.72 5.64
CA ALA A 811 -18.77 14.92 6.62
C ALA A 811 -18.14 14.90 8.03
N THR A 812 -16.88 15.35 8.19
CA THR A 812 -16.29 15.57 9.53
C THR A 812 -16.81 16.85 10.20
N GLY A 813 -17.58 17.65 9.45
CA GLY A 813 -18.09 18.96 9.85
C GLY A 813 -17.40 20.12 9.13
N ALA A 814 -16.34 19.86 8.34
CA ALA A 814 -15.49 20.80 7.60
C ALA A 814 -16.17 21.55 6.42
N TYR A 815 -17.46 21.87 6.51
CA TYR A 815 -18.27 22.36 5.37
C TYR A 815 -17.83 23.73 4.84
N ALA A 816 -17.46 24.70 5.69
CA ALA A 816 -16.99 26.02 5.22
C ALA A 816 -15.61 25.93 4.54
N THR A 817 -14.73 25.09 5.08
CA THR A 817 -13.43 24.79 4.49
C THR A 817 -13.59 24.14 3.12
N MET A 818 -14.44 23.11 3.02
CA MET A 818 -14.70 22.42 1.75
C MET A 818 -15.43 23.31 0.74
N TRP A 819 -16.35 24.14 1.19
CA TRP A 819 -16.96 25.18 0.36
C TRP A 819 -15.89 26.09 -0.24
N SER A 820 -14.97 26.62 0.57
CA SER A 820 -13.94 27.55 0.11
C SER A 820 -13.01 26.94 -0.94
N VAL A 821 -12.66 25.66 -0.79
CA VAL A 821 -11.87 24.90 -1.78
C VAL A 821 -12.68 24.68 -3.07
N LEU A 822 -13.93 24.24 -2.95
CA LEU A 822 -14.79 23.98 -4.11
C LEU A 822 -15.14 25.27 -4.87
N ALA A 823 -15.43 26.37 -4.17
CA ALA A 823 -15.71 27.67 -4.77
C ALA A 823 -14.54 28.17 -5.64
N ALA A 824 -13.30 27.89 -5.23
CA ALA A 824 -12.11 28.19 -6.02
C ALA A 824 -11.89 27.21 -7.19
N ALA A 825 -12.23 25.93 -7.03
CA ALA A 825 -12.06 24.92 -8.08
C ALA A 825 -13.12 25.00 -9.20
N LEU A 826 -14.37 25.29 -8.83
CA LEU A 826 -15.52 25.23 -9.73
C LEU A 826 -15.38 26.07 -11.00
N PRO A 827 -14.89 27.33 -10.97
CA PRO A 827 -14.72 28.13 -12.19
C PRO A 827 -13.86 27.44 -13.25
N GLY A 828 -12.72 26.85 -12.84
CA GLY A 828 -11.82 26.14 -13.76
C GLY A 828 -12.44 24.84 -14.28
N ILE A 829 -13.13 24.09 -13.42
CA ILE A 829 -13.80 22.83 -13.81
C ILE A 829 -14.98 23.10 -14.76
N LEU A 830 -15.75 24.18 -14.53
CA LEU A 830 -16.88 24.61 -15.36
C LEU A 830 -16.43 25.15 -16.72
N ALA A 831 -15.26 25.78 -16.80
CA ALA A 831 -14.68 26.28 -18.03
C ALA A 831 -14.14 25.18 -18.95
N GLY A 832 -13.98 23.95 -18.46
CA GLY A 832 -13.50 22.82 -19.26
C GLY A 832 -14.46 22.44 -20.39
N ASP A 833 -13.94 22.29 -21.61
CA ASP A 833 -14.69 21.83 -22.79
C ASP A 833 -14.04 20.57 -23.39
N PRO A 834 -14.72 19.40 -23.39
CA PRO A 834 -16.06 19.15 -22.84
C PRO A 834 -16.05 19.10 -21.31
N ALA A 835 -17.19 19.49 -20.70
CA ALA A 835 -17.36 19.42 -19.25
C ALA A 835 -17.07 18.01 -18.72
N PRO A 836 -16.31 17.87 -17.62
CA PRO A 836 -15.87 16.57 -17.15
C PRO A 836 -17.06 15.72 -16.66
N ARG A 837 -16.99 14.41 -16.94
CA ARG A 837 -18.01 13.47 -16.47
C ARG A 837 -18.03 13.45 -14.94
N GLY A 838 -19.22 13.57 -14.35
CA GLY A 838 -19.40 13.60 -12.89
C GLY A 838 -19.45 15.00 -12.28
N LEU A 839 -19.35 16.08 -13.07
CA LEU A 839 -19.43 17.47 -12.56
C LEU A 839 -20.70 17.75 -11.73
N GLY A 840 -21.83 17.12 -12.08
CA GLY A 840 -23.06 17.23 -11.28
C GLY A 840 -22.92 16.69 -9.85
N GLU A 841 -22.00 15.78 -9.57
CA GLU A 841 -21.72 15.29 -8.21
C GLU A 841 -20.85 16.25 -7.43
N VAL A 842 -19.88 16.92 -8.07
CA VAL A 842 -19.09 18.00 -7.44
C VAL A 842 -20.01 19.15 -7.03
N LEU A 843 -20.92 19.57 -7.92
CA LEU A 843 -21.92 20.60 -7.61
C LEU A 843 -22.88 20.18 -6.50
N ALA A 844 -23.18 18.89 -6.38
CA ALA A 844 -24.04 18.40 -5.29
C ALA A 844 -23.36 18.56 -3.93
N VAL A 845 -22.06 18.23 -3.83
CA VAL A 845 -21.28 18.43 -2.60
C VAL A 845 -21.10 19.93 -2.31
N ALA A 846 -20.81 20.73 -3.33
CA ALA A 846 -20.71 22.18 -3.19
C ALA A 846 -22.01 22.81 -2.68
N ALA A 847 -23.17 22.38 -3.21
CA ALA A 847 -24.47 22.83 -2.76
C ALA A 847 -24.76 22.43 -1.31
N ASP A 848 -24.43 21.19 -0.91
CA ASP A 848 -24.58 20.74 0.48
C ASP A 848 -23.69 21.55 1.45
N CYS A 849 -22.44 21.82 1.07
CA CYS A 849 -21.55 22.67 1.87
C CYS A 849 -22.12 24.08 1.99
N ALA A 850 -22.49 24.73 0.87
CA ALA A 850 -23.03 26.08 0.85
C ALA A 850 -24.34 26.22 1.65
N GLU A 851 -25.24 25.23 1.57
CA GLU A 851 -26.49 25.21 2.32
C GLU A 851 -26.27 25.09 3.83
N ARG A 852 -25.28 24.29 4.26
CA ARG A 852 -24.98 24.06 5.68
C ARG A 852 -24.19 25.21 6.30
N CYS A 853 -23.18 25.72 5.60
CA CYS A 853 -22.35 26.81 6.12
C CYS A 853 -22.93 28.21 5.89
N GLY A 854 -24.07 28.32 5.19
CA GLY A 854 -24.67 29.61 4.87
C GLY A 854 -23.81 30.45 3.94
N ALA A 855 -23.19 29.83 2.92
CA ALA A 855 -22.36 30.58 2.00
C ALA A 855 -23.20 31.38 0.99
N GLY A 856 -22.85 32.65 0.81
CA GLY A 856 -23.37 33.52 -0.26
C GLY A 856 -22.37 33.78 -1.39
N GLY A 857 -22.84 34.40 -2.47
CA GLY A 857 -21.98 34.93 -3.55
C GLY A 857 -22.30 34.40 -4.94
N ALA A 858 -21.36 34.53 -5.87
CA ALA A 858 -21.53 34.09 -7.26
C ALA A 858 -20.32 33.25 -7.72
N ILE A 859 -20.59 32.19 -8.46
CA ILE A 859 -19.57 31.32 -9.05
C ILE A 859 -19.52 31.56 -10.57
N PRO A 860 -18.41 32.07 -11.12
CA PRO A 860 -18.23 32.21 -12.56
C PRO A 860 -18.51 30.91 -13.31
N GLY A 861 -19.29 30.99 -14.39
CA GLY A 861 -19.66 29.84 -15.22
C GLY A 861 -20.85 29.01 -14.71
N LEU A 862 -21.37 29.25 -13.49
CA LEU A 862 -22.50 28.50 -12.94
C LEU A 862 -23.85 28.79 -13.63
N ASP A 863 -24.06 30.03 -14.07
CA ASP A 863 -25.31 30.45 -14.70
C ASP A 863 -25.60 29.74 -16.02
N GLY A 864 -24.54 29.37 -16.76
CA GLY A 864 -24.68 28.66 -18.03
C GLY A 864 -25.41 27.33 -17.86
N PRO A 865 -24.89 26.38 -17.04
CA PRO A 865 -25.59 25.14 -16.69
C PRO A 865 -26.92 25.36 -15.95
N ALA A 866 -27.01 26.32 -15.03
CA ALA A 866 -28.23 26.58 -14.25
C ALA A 866 -29.39 27.15 -15.10
N GLY A 867 -29.09 27.89 -16.18
CA GLY A 867 -30.07 28.45 -17.11
C GLY A 867 -30.63 27.45 -18.14
N ARG A 868 -30.04 26.25 -18.26
CA ARG A 868 -30.50 25.25 -19.22
C ARG A 868 -31.84 24.63 -18.82
N SER A 869 -32.66 24.35 -19.82
CA SER A 869 -33.85 23.50 -19.69
C SER A 869 -33.42 22.03 -19.70
N GLY A 870 -33.70 21.28 -18.64
CA GLY A 870 -33.39 19.86 -18.56
C GLY A 870 -33.31 19.34 -17.12
N GLY A 871 -33.45 18.03 -16.96
CA GLY A 871 -33.36 17.32 -15.67
C GLY A 871 -32.06 16.55 -15.46
N SER A 872 -30.98 16.92 -16.15
CA SER A 872 -29.68 16.28 -15.91
C SER A 872 -29.17 16.67 -14.52
N GLN A 873 -28.45 15.75 -13.86
CA GLN A 873 -27.90 16.01 -12.53
C GLN A 873 -27.04 17.28 -12.48
N LEU A 874 -26.30 17.58 -13.56
CA LEU A 874 -25.56 18.83 -13.73
C LEU A 874 -26.48 20.06 -13.62
N VAL A 875 -27.57 20.10 -14.38
CA VAL A 875 -28.50 21.24 -14.40
C VAL A 875 -29.23 21.39 -13.06
N VAL A 876 -29.69 20.26 -12.48
CA VAL A 876 -30.41 20.26 -11.20
C VAL A 876 -29.52 20.78 -10.08
N GLN A 877 -28.29 20.27 -9.96
CA GLN A 877 -27.39 20.67 -8.88
C GLN A 877 -26.80 22.08 -9.12
N ALA A 878 -26.63 22.51 -10.38
CA ALA A 878 -26.27 23.90 -10.68
C ALA A 878 -27.35 24.89 -10.24
N LYS A 879 -28.63 24.57 -10.48
CA LYS A 879 -29.77 25.38 -9.98
C LYS A 879 -29.80 25.39 -8.46
N ARG A 880 -29.64 24.22 -7.83
CA ARG A 880 -29.61 24.09 -6.36
C ARG A 880 -28.51 24.97 -5.75
N LEU A 881 -27.28 24.87 -6.25
CA LEU A 881 -26.17 25.68 -5.77
C LEU A 881 -26.45 27.17 -5.96
N ARG A 882 -26.95 27.58 -7.15
CA ARG A 882 -27.30 28.99 -7.39
C ARG A 882 -28.36 29.52 -6.42
N THR A 883 -29.37 28.70 -6.10
CA THR A 883 -30.40 29.06 -5.12
C THR A 883 -29.81 29.16 -3.71
N ALA A 884 -28.95 28.22 -3.30
CA ALA A 884 -28.30 28.25 -2.00
C ALA A 884 -27.49 29.54 -1.82
N LEU A 885 -26.71 29.92 -2.82
CA LEU A 885 -25.88 31.14 -2.82
C LEU A 885 -26.67 32.46 -2.81
N ALA A 886 -27.95 32.43 -3.19
CA ALA A 886 -28.81 33.60 -3.24
C ALA A 886 -29.56 33.86 -1.91
N ARG A 887 -29.64 32.87 -1.00
CA ARG A 887 -30.46 32.95 0.23
C ARG A 887 -29.97 34.02 1.23
N ASP A 888 -28.69 34.38 1.20
CA ASP A 888 -28.13 35.43 2.07
C ASP A 888 -28.34 36.86 1.56
N ALA A 889 -28.71 37.05 0.29
CA ALA A 889 -28.96 38.40 -0.23
C ALA A 889 -30.29 38.99 0.28
N GLU A 890 -31.16 38.18 0.89
CA GLU A 890 -32.52 38.56 1.29
C GLU A 890 -32.73 38.69 2.82
N GLN A 891 -31.71 38.45 3.66
CA GLN A 891 -31.80 38.68 5.11
C GLN A 891 -31.24 40.08 5.49
N PRO A 892 -32.07 41.05 5.92
CA PRO A 892 -31.59 42.32 6.41
C PRO A 892 -30.85 42.12 7.76
N VAL A 893 -29.62 42.62 7.83
CA VAL A 893 -28.79 42.69 9.03
C VAL A 893 -29.60 43.30 10.17
N SER A 894 -29.90 42.51 11.19
CA SER A 894 -30.48 42.97 12.44
C SER A 894 -29.39 43.70 13.23
N GLU A 895 -29.61 44.97 13.58
CA GLU A 895 -28.68 45.78 14.37
C GLU A 895 -28.27 45.08 15.68
N PRO A 896 -26.97 45.09 16.06
CA PRO A 896 -26.55 44.58 17.35
C PRO A 896 -27.06 45.49 18.46
N SER A 897 -27.88 44.92 19.34
CA SER A 897 -28.34 45.56 20.57
C SER A 897 -27.15 45.87 21.46
N GLN A 898 -26.96 47.16 21.75
CA GLN A 898 -26.08 47.63 22.80
C GLN A 898 -26.50 47.00 24.14
N ILE A 899 -25.61 46.24 24.77
CA ILE A 899 -25.67 46.01 26.22
C ILE A 899 -24.35 46.51 26.81
N SER A 900 -24.48 47.55 27.63
CA SER A 900 -23.42 48.18 28.41
C SER A 900 -22.94 47.31 29.56
N HIS A 901 -21.62 47.42 29.80
CA HIS A 901 -20.82 47.07 30.98
C HIS A 901 -20.45 45.61 31.21
#